data_AF-A0A6G1QP46-F1
#
_entry.id   AF-A0A6G1QP46-F1
#
_cell.length_a   1.000
_cell.length_b   1.000
_cell.length_c   1.000
_cell.angle_alpha   90.00
_cell.angle_beta   90.00
_cell.angle_gamma   90.00
#
_symmetry.space_group_name_H-M   'P 1'
#
loop_
_entity.id
_entity.type
_entity.pdbx_description
1 polymer ?
#
loop_
_entity_poly.entity_id
_entity_poly.type
_entity_poly.pdbx_seq_one_letter_code
_entity_poly.pdbx_strand_id
1 'polypeptide(L)'
;MKEMMGTKTEQQSVSVKTKEYQGIQVPSIEAFVEHFHPSFTAQSGGSVVAPSIIGSQIGNLNISITSTGQGCYVSSSEEQINDNVCTQQPQNFKIAECQEKLKVSLKRKFSYLVEGNTSGANKISLNKIYTELYITEGGYGEVNKEHEVRQIEIASRVTVVQENPIDCSHLFVPLPGRDPHIRTVITRGVAGIGKTVSTNKFTLDWAEGTANTHLDFVFPLSFRELNLMRKKMFSFVELLSVFFPETKDTGIMTNGKSKMLFILDGLDESRLSLDFDKSEITSDVTQPTTVAVLLINLIRGRLLPSAFIWITSRPVASSQIPREHIDLVTEVRGFNNPQKDEYFRRKICDENLANRVITHVKSCRSLHIMCHIPVFCLMAASVLEKKLVSDDSKDMPKTLTQMYIHFLSLYVENTNKRLPNRRESNADCTRANLLSLGKLAFKELEKGRLIFYESDLIQNGINVAQASMFSGVYTQIFNEDLTLCKEKTFCFVHLSIQEFFAALYVFLVFHNDNINVLVKKSSVSRRLLFRDSSEVILYKEAVEKALRCENGHYDMFLRFLLGLSMESNHTLLKHLMTSNRTKSRTRAETIKHIKEKIRSLPSTERCLNLFHCLNELNDISLLEEIQSFLGLGSLDEAKLSPAQWATLVFVLLTSEDELSLFVLSNYNRSEDCLLRMLPVLKTAIVAKLNACNLTVTCCEILASGISSSQITDLDLSDNNLADKGIILLSSGLKNSKLKTLRLRSCNLTELSSEAVASVISSASCQLKVLDLTDNDFQDIGVSRISDGLASPHCKLERLNLSLCRVTEEGCTFLASALKSSHLRDLDLSYNHPGNLGLELLSALLDDPQCSLQKLSAEQCGESRIQPGPKKYMKKLTLDPNTAHKDLSLSEGNRRANRWTAQPCPDHPERFDFWRQVLCKEGLTGRCYWETEWSGRAFIGVAYRQMCRKGESHDSWLGRNGFSWGLSCNKDGYKVVHNGMNTAITTPPNSNKVGVYLDWSAGKLSFYRVFCGELTLLHTIHSTFTEPLYPGFQLSWVDSTIYLC
;
A
#
# COMPACT_ATOMS: atom_id res chain seq x y z
N MET A 1 -50.36 -20.25 -48.57
CA MET A 1 -49.70 -21.39 -47.89
C MET A 1 -48.76 -20.77 -46.87
N LYS A 2 -49.14 -20.79 -45.59
CA LYS A 2 -48.90 -21.88 -44.61
C LYS A 2 -47.44 -21.85 -44.13
N GLU A 3 -47.15 -21.30 -42.94
CA GLU A 3 -47.33 -21.85 -41.57
C GLU A 3 -46.03 -22.58 -41.12
N MET A 4 -45.61 -22.68 -39.85
CA MET A 4 -46.15 -22.38 -38.49
C MET A 4 -44.92 -22.22 -37.55
N MET A 5 -44.91 -21.71 -36.30
CA MET A 5 -45.79 -20.95 -35.36
C MET A 5 -44.82 -20.42 -34.25
N GLY A 6 -45.10 -19.55 -33.28
CA GLY A 6 -46.21 -18.64 -32.91
C GLY A 6 -45.69 -17.76 -31.75
N THR A 7 -45.83 -16.43 -31.75
CA THR A 7 -47.00 -15.62 -31.32
C THR A 7 -47.40 -15.67 -29.82
N LYS A 8 -47.09 -14.56 -29.12
CA LYS A 8 -47.99 -13.65 -28.36
C LYS A 8 -48.23 -14.02 -26.88
N THR A 9 -48.69 -13.14 -25.97
CA THR A 9 -49.54 -11.91 -26.04
C THR A 9 -49.06 -10.95 -24.89
N GLU A 10 -49.05 -9.60 -24.94
CA GLU A 10 -50.16 -8.63 -24.99
C GLU A 10 -51.24 -8.86 -23.89
N GLN A 11 -51.83 -7.88 -23.18
CA GLN A 11 -51.59 -6.43 -23.03
C GLN A 11 -52.49 -5.87 -21.88
N GLN A 12 -52.42 -4.56 -21.58
CA GLN A 12 -53.51 -3.72 -20.98
C GLN A 12 -53.91 -3.96 -19.49
N SER A 13 -54.59 -3.05 -18.78
CA SER A 13 -55.10 -1.67 -19.08
C SER A 13 -55.02 -0.72 -17.85
N VAL A 14 -55.24 0.58 -18.08
CA VAL A 14 -55.20 1.67 -17.06
C VAL A 14 -56.59 2.26 -16.82
N SER A 15 -56.96 2.53 -15.55
CA SER A 15 -58.12 3.36 -15.19
C SER A 15 -58.11 3.78 -13.70
N VAL A 16 -58.68 4.92 -13.23
CA VAL A 16 -58.65 6.32 -13.71
C VAL A 16 -59.16 7.27 -12.58
N LYS A 17 -58.89 8.59 -12.68
CA LYS A 17 -59.44 9.71 -11.86
C LYS A 17 -59.11 9.80 -10.36
N THR A 18 -58.31 10.80 -10.02
CA THR A 18 -58.34 11.52 -8.74
C THR A 18 -59.23 12.77 -8.81
N LYS A 19 -59.82 13.17 -7.68
CA LYS A 19 -60.16 14.58 -7.36
C LYS A 19 -60.18 14.79 -5.84
N GLU A 20 -60.01 16.03 -5.40
CA GLU A 20 -59.67 16.38 -4.02
C GLU A 20 -60.82 16.21 -3.01
N TYR A 21 -60.47 16.10 -1.73
CA TYR A 21 -60.98 17.03 -0.71
C TYR A 21 -59.92 17.27 0.39
N GLN A 22 -60.04 18.40 1.08
CA GLN A 22 -59.09 18.89 2.09
C GLN A 22 -59.36 18.30 3.48
N GLY A 23 -58.35 18.21 4.35
CA GLY A 23 -58.59 17.95 5.77
C GLY A 23 -57.36 17.71 6.66
N ILE A 24 -57.07 18.69 7.53
CA ILE A 24 -56.41 18.55 8.85
C ILE A 24 -54.95 18.03 8.87
N GLN A 25 -54.02 18.89 9.29
CA GLN A 25 -52.73 18.46 9.86
C GLN A 25 -52.94 17.92 11.29
N VAL A 26 -52.36 16.75 11.59
CA VAL A 26 -52.03 16.30 12.94
C VAL A 26 -50.56 15.85 12.91
N PRO A 27 -49.69 16.26 13.84
CA PRO A 27 -48.28 15.94 13.76
C PRO A 27 -48.01 14.44 14.01
N SER A 28 -47.21 13.82 13.14
CA SER A 28 -46.60 12.52 13.38
C SER A 28 -45.48 12.69 14.41
N ILE A 29 -45.82 12.53 15.69
CA ILE A 29 -44.85 12.51 16.79
C ILE A 29 -44.08 11.19 16.71
N GLU A 30 -42.86 11.21 16.15
CA GLU A 30 -41.90 10.12 16.30
C GLU A 30 -41.35 10.10 17.74
N ALA A 31 -42.19 9.59 18.66
CA ALA A 31 -41.80 9.38 20.05
C ALA A 31 -40.82 8.21 20.17
N PHE A 32 -39.52 8.50 20.17
CA PHE A 32 -38.50 7.55 20.59
C PHE A 32 -38.73 7.15 22.05
N VAL A 33 -39.29 5.96 22.27
CA VAL A 33 -39.38 5.34 23.60
C VAL A 33 -38.05 4.67 23.89
N GLU A 34 -37.09 5.42 24.45
CA GLU A 34 -35.75 4.90 24.73
C GLU A 34 -35.75 3.74 25.75
N HIS A 35 -36.74 3.70 26.66
CA HIS A 35 -36.81 2.72 27.74
C HIS A 35 -38.22 2.16 27.90
N PHE A 36 -38.39 0.84 27.66
CA PHE A 36 -39.62 0.10 27.92
C PHE A 36 -39.32 -1.08 28.86
N HIS A 37 -39.76 -0.97 30.12
CA HIS A 37 -39.47 -1.94 31.19
C HIS A 37 -40.76 -2.55 31.77
N PRO A 38 -41.33 -3.60 31.16
CA PRO A 38 -42.45 -4.33 31.72
C PRO A 38 -41.98 -5.34 32.78
N SER A 39 -42.49 -5.22 34.01
CA SER A 39 -42.22 -6.16 35.10
C SER A 39 -43.32 -7.21 35.22
N PHE A 40 -42.96 -8.49 35.19
CA PHE A 40 -43.90 -9.61 35.36
C PHE A 40 -43.52 -10.47 36.56
N THR A 41 -44.48 -10.75 37.44
CA THR A 41 -44.32 -11.64 38.60
C THR A 41 -45.24 -12.85 38.46
N ALA A 42 -44.68 -14.05 38.58
CA ALA A 42 -45.41 -15.32 38.59
C ALA A 42 -44.99 -16.14 39.81
N GLN A 43 -45.91 -16.92 40.36
CA GLN A 43 -45.62 -17.86 41.46
C GLN A 43 -44.99 -19.15 40.91
N SER A 44 -44.31 -19.89 41.78
CA SER A 44 -43.57 -21.12 41.43
C SER A 44 -44.47 -22.13 40.69
N GLY A 45 -44.09 -22.48 39.46
CA GLY A 45 -44.84 -23.40 38.58
C GLY A 45 -45.75 -22.72 37.55
N GLY A 46 -45.93 -21.40 37.58
CA GLY A 46 -46.67 -20.66 36.55
C GLY A 46 -45.88 -20.47 35.25
N SER A 47 -46.58 -20.58 34.10
CA SER A 47 -46.02 -20.23 32.78
C SER A 47 -46.38 -18.79 32.40
N VAL A 48 -45.42 -18.05 31.82
CA VAL A 48 -45.59 -16.66 31.38
C VAL A 48 -45.38 -16.57 29.88
N VAL A 49 -46.36 -16.04 29.16
CA VAL A 49 -46.28 -15.79 27.71
C VAL A 49 -46.03 -14.30 27.48
N ALA A 50 -44.98 -13.95 26.75
CA ALA A 50 -44.63 -12.57 26.45
C ALA A 50 -45.59 -11.95 25.41
N PRO A 51 -45.89 -10.63 25.48
CA PRO A 51 -46.73 -9.96 24.50
C PRO A 51 -46.02 -9.81 23.14
N SER A 52 -46.80 -9.88 22.06
CA SER A 52 -46.32 -9.57 20.71
C SER A 52 -46.37 -8.06 20.46
N ILE A 53 -45.28 -7.49 19.94
CA ILE A 53 -45.18 -6.08 19.53
C ILE A 53 -44.82 -6.07 18.04
N ILE A 54 -45.63 -5.39 17.22
CA ILE A 54 -45.47 -5.33 15.77
C ILE A 54 -45.52 -3.85 15.35
N GLY A 55 -44.46 -3.37 14.66
CA GLY A 55 -44.46 -2.04 14.02
C GLY A 55 -43.42 -1.02 14.52
N SER A 56 -42.52 -1.37 15.45
CA SER A 56 -41.52 -0.43 15.99
C SER A 56 -40.11 -1.03 16.02
N GLN A 57 -39.08 -0.21 15.84
CA GLN A 57 -37.70 -0.56 16.18
C GLN A 57 -37.46 -0.29 17.68
N ILE A 58 -36.78 -1.22 18.37
CA ILE A 58 -36.43 -1.11 19.79
C ILE A 58 -34.93 -1.35 19.92
N GLY A 59 -34.20 -0.41 20.55
CA GLY A 59 -32.73 -0.46 20.63
C GLY A 59 -32.18 -1.46 21.64
N ASN A 60 -32.91 -1.73 22.73
CA ASN A 60 -32.55 -2.73 23.74
C ASN A 60 -33.82 -3.29 24.42
N LEU A 61 -33.80 -4.58 24.77
CA LEU A 61 -34.88 -5.24 25.52
C LEU A 61 -34.27 -6.07 26.65
N ASN A 62 -34.51 -5.67 27.90
CA ASN A 62 -34.02 -6.37 29.09
C ASN A 62 -35.17 -7.02 29.87
N ILE A 63 -35.07 -8.34 30.09
CA ILE A 63 -36.05 -9.12 30.85
C ILE A 63 -35.36 -9.69 32.10
N SER A 64 -35.73 -9.18 33.27
CA SER A 64 -35.18 -9.61 34.57
C SER A 64 -36.20 -10.46 35.34
N ILE A 65 -35.85 -11.71 35.67
CA ILE A 65 -36.67 -12.60 36.51
C ILE A 65 -36.01 -12.71 37.88
N THR A 66 -36.66 -12.20 38.92
CA THR A 66 -36.17 -12.24 40.31
C THR A 66 -37.06 -13.13 41.17
N SER A 67 -36.47 -14.17 41.78
CA SER A 67 -37.14 -14.99 42.79
C SER A 67 -36.77 -14.50 44.20
N THR A 68 -37.77 -14.24 45.04
CA THR A 68 -37.58 -13.75 46.41
C THR A 68 -37.93 -14.80 47.45
N GLY A 69 -36.92 -15.31 48.16
CA GLY A 69 -37.08 -16.14 49.35
C GLY A 69 -36.20 -15.63 50.47
N GLN A 70 -36.79 -15.21 51.59
CA GLN A 70 -36.06 -14.83 52.81
C GLN A 70 -35.71 -16.10 53.61
N GLY A 71 -34.53 -16.14 54.22
CA GLY A 71 -34.05 -17.29 55.01
C GLY A 71 -34.00 -17.02 56.51
N CYS A 72 -33.79 -18.07 57.31
CA CYS A 72 -33.40 -17.96 58.73
C CYS A 72 -32.64 -19.21 59.22
N TYR A 73 -32.36 -19.29 60.53
CA TYR A 73 -31.30 -20.11 61.13
C TYR A 73 -31.62 -21.59 61.45
N VAL A 74 -30.51 -22.32 61.67
CA VAL A 74 -30.29 -23.69 62.17
C VAL A 74 -31.17 -24.16 63.35
N SER A 75 -31.74 -25.38 63.29
CA SER A 75 -31.44 -26.49 64.25
C SER A 75 -32.28 -27.80 64.11
N SER A 76 -31.57 -28.95 64.09
CA SER A 76 -31.89 -30.30 64.67
C SER A 76 -33.20 -31.08 64.35
N SER A 77 -33.12 -32.42 64.55
CA SER A 77 -34.17 -33.48 64.42
C SER A 77 -34.68 -33.72 62.98
N GLU A 78 -34.57 -34.93 62.39
CA GLU A 78 -35.32 -36.19 62.68
C GLU A 78 -36.81 -36.05 62.29
N GLU A 79 -37.42 -36.88 61.43
CA GLU A 79 -37.16 -38.30 61.12
C GLU A 79 -37.35 -38.75 59.64
N GLN A 80 -36.76 -39.92 59.33
CA GLN A 80 -37.20 -41.00 58.40
C GLN A 80 -37.55 -40.75 56.90
N ILE A 81 -36.64 -41.25 56.05
CA ILE A 81 -36.87 -42.24 54.96
C ILE A 81 -37.96 -41.95 53.91
N ASN A 82 -37.52 -41.74 52.66
CA ASN A 82 -37.95 -42.59 51.54
C ASN A 82 -36.84 -42.72 50.49
N ASP A 83 -36.54 -43.94 50.05
CA ASP A 83 -35.40 -44.25 49.18
C ASP A 83 -35.66 -44.01 47.69
N ASN A 84 -34.57 -44.04 46.89
CA ASN A 84 -34.48 -44.20 45.42
C ASN A 84 -34.10 -42.99 44.53
N VAL A 85 -33.21 -42.09 44.96
CA VAL A 85 -32.38 -41.29 44.01
C VAL A 85 -30.92 -41.13 44.46
N CYS A 86 -30.09 -42.18 44.33
CA CYS A 86 -28.65 -42.06 44.58
C CYS A 86 -27.77 -42.93 43.67
N THR A 87 -27.46 -42.43 42.46
CA THR A 87 -26.41 -43.00 41.58
C THR A 87 -25.61 -41.96 40.78
N GLN A 88 -26.11 -40.73 40.58
CA GLN A 88 -25.45 -39.73 39.72
C GLN A 88 -24.44 -38.82 40.44
N GLN A 89 -24.55 -38.62 41.75
CA GLN A 89 -23.68 -37.71 42.52
C GLN A 89 -22.17 -38.06 42.44
N PRO A 90 -21.73 -39.35 42.51
CA PRO A 90 -20.30 -39.68 42.55
C PRO A 90 -19.54 -39.40 41.24
N GLN A 91 -20.22 -39.45 40.08
CA GLN A 91 -19.57 -39.21 38.79
C GLN A 91 -19.36 -37.72 38.53
N ASN A 92 -20.35 -36.88 38.83
CA ASN A 92 -20.23 -35.43 38.62
C ASN A 92 -19.09 -34.81 39.45
N PHE A 93 -18.86 -35.31 40.67
CA PHE A 93 -17.73 -34.89 41.50
C PHE A 93 -16.37 -35.18 40.84
N LYS A 94 -16.17 -36.40 40.31
CA LYS A 94 -14.95 -36.79 39.58
C LYS A 94 -14.72 -35.95 38.32
N ILE A 95 -15.78 -35.60 37.60
CA ILE A 95 -15.70 -34.77 36.40
C ILE A 95 -15.23 -33.34 36.75
N ALA A 96 -15.78 -32.74 37.81
CA ALA A 96 -15.33 -31.44 38.30
C ALA A 96 -13.89 -31.47 38.84
N GLU A 97 -13.52 -32.51 39.60
CA GLU A 97 -12.15 -32.70 40.10
C GLU A 97 -11.13 -32.84 38.96
N CYS A 98 -11.48 -33.59 37.90
CA CYS A 98 -10.67 -33.67 36.67
C CYS A 98 -10.57 -32.30 35.97
N GLN A 99 -11.67 -31.54 35.89
CA GLN A 99 -11.68 -30.24 35.22
C GLN A 99 -10.70 -29.27 35.89
N GLU A 100 -10.73 -29.14 37.22
CA GLU A 100 -9.81 -28.25 37.94
C GLU A 100 -8.36 -28.74 37.91
N LYS A 101 -8.13 -30.06 38.01
CA LYS A 101 -6.78 -30.64 37.83
C LYS A 101 -6.21 -30.30 36.44
N LEU A 102 -7.02 -30.47 35.38
CA LEU A 102 -6.64 -30.11 34.03
C LEU A 102 -6.36 -28.60 33.89
N LYS A 103 -7.22 -27.72 34.42
CA LYS A 103 -6.98 -26.26 34.41
C LYS A 103 -5.66 -25.89 35.10
N VAL A 104 -5.35 -26.47 36.25
CA VAL A 104 -4.08 -26.24 36.97
C VAL A 104 -2.88 -26.74 36.15
N SER A 105 -3.01 -27.89 35.51
CA SER A 105 -1.98 -28.48 34.63
C SER A 105 -1.71 -27.58 33.40
N LEU A 106 -2.76 -27.13 32.71
CA LEU A 106 -2.66 -26.29 31.51
C LEU A 106 -2.21 -24.86 31.84
N LYS A 107 -2.60 -24.27 32.97
CA LYS A 107 -1.96 -23.03 33.51
C LYS A 107 -0.45 -23.22 33.61
N ARG A 108 -0.01 -24.27 34.30
CA ARG A 108 1.43 -24.54 34.48
C ARG A 108 2.16 -24.75 33.15
N LYS A 109 1.52 -25.34 32.14
CA LYS A 109 2.08 -25.55 30.78
C LYS A 109 2.16 -24.24 29.97
N PHE A 110 1.20 -23.31 30.10
CA PHE A 110 1.05 -22.17 29.18
C PHE A 110 1.19 -20.74 29.76
N SER A 111 1.22 -20.54 31.08
CA SER A 111 1.37 -19.19 31.67
C SER A 111 2.66 -18.45 31.26
N TYR A 112 3.66 -19.14 30.73
CA TYR A 112 4.99 -18.58 30.41
C TYR A 112 5.49 -18.99 29.02
N LEU A 113 6.06 -18.03 28.30
CA LEU A 113 6.94 -18.30 27.16
C LEU A 113 8.38 -18.53 27.66
N VAL A 114 9.04 -19.55 27.12
CA VAL A 114 10.43 -19.90 27.44
C VAL A 114 11.35 -19.34 26.35
N GLU A 115 12.08 -18.27 26.67
CA GLU A 115 12.98 -17.59 25.73
C GLU A 115 14.35 -18.29 25.65
N GLY A 116 14.33 -19.52 25.11
CA GLY A 116 15.46 -20.45 25.13
C GLY A 116 15.70 -21.08 26.50
N ASN A 117 16.44 -22.19 26.57
CA ASN A 117 16.59 -22.92 27.83
C ASN A 117 17.43 -22.13 28.84
N THR A 118 16.73 -21.58 29.84
CA THR A 118 17.27 -21.37 31.19
C THR A 118 16.32 -22.02 32.19
N SER A 119 16.87 -22.77 33.14
CA SER A 119 16.10 -23.30 34.26
C SER A 119 15.70 -22.14 35.18
N GLY A 120 14.44 -21.73 35.09
CA GLY A 120 13.83 -20.72 35.97
C GLY A 120 14.04 -19.24 35.57
N ALA A 121 15.22 -18.86 35.07
CA ALA A 121 15.61 -17.44 34.95
C ALA A 121 14.77 -16.61 33.95
N ASN A 122 14.66 -17.02 32.68
CA ASN A 122 14.02 -16.22 31.63
C ASN A 122 12.62 -16.76 31.26
N LYS A 123 11.71 -16.81 32.25
CA LYS A 123 10.29 -17.07 32.01
C LYS A 123 9.53 -15.75 31.92
N ILE A 124 8.98 -15.44 30.74
CA ILE A 124 8.13 -14.24 30.57
C ILE A 124 6.67 -14.67 30.52
N SER A 125 5.81 -14.02 31.30
CA SER A 125 4.36 -14.31 31.31
C SER A 125 3.77 -14.10 29.91
N LEU A 126 3.01 -15.09 29.44
CA LEU A 126 2.31 -15.01 28.15
C LEU A 126 1.34 -13.82 28.14
N ASN A 127 0.60 -13.60 29.23
CA ASN A 127 -0.35 -12.49 29.37
C ASN A 127 0.32 -11.10 29.31
N LYS A 128 1.62 -10.97 29.64
CA LYS A 128 2.35 -9.70 29.49
C LYS A 128 2.71 -9.41 28.03
N ILE A 129 3.29 -10.40 27.33
CA ILE A 129 3.81 -10.23 25.96
C ILE A 129 2.72 -10.37 24.88
N TYR A 130 1.61 -11.07 25.13
CA TYR A 130 0.60 -11.34 24.11
C TYR A 130 -0.01 -10.05 23.57
N THR A 131 0.24 -9.81 22.28
CA THR A 131 -0.49 -8.87 21.43
C THR A 131 -1.44 -9.71 20.58
N GLU A 132 -2.69 -9.28 20.48
CA GLU A 132 -3.72 -9.98 19.72
C GLU A 132 -3.36 -10.03 18.22
N LEU A 133 -3.67 -11.15 17.56
CA LEU A 133 -3.38 -11.32 16.14
C LEU A 133 -4.55 -10.84 15.29
N TYR A 134 -4.28 -10.14 14.19
CA TYR A 134 -5.33 -9.82 13.22
C TYR A 134 -5.68 -11.08 12.41
N ILE A 135 -6.83 -11.67 12.73
CA ILE A 135 -7.41 -12.83 12.06
C ILE A 135 -8.62 -12.39 11.25
N THR A 136 -8.73 -12.88 10.02
CA THR A 136 -9.86 -12.66 9.12
C THR A 136 -10.46 -14.00 8.68
N GLU A 137 -11.60 -13.97 8.01
CA GLU A 137 -12.08 -15.14 7.29
C GLU A 137 -11.13 -15.49 6.13
N GLY A 138 -10.83 -16.78 5.96
CA GLY A 138 -9.93 -17.26 4.90
C GLY A 138 -10.71 -17.69 3.66
N GLY A 139 -10.44 -17.06 2.52
CA GLY A 139 -11.17 -17.30 1.28
C GLY A 139 -11.12 -18.74 0.77
N TYR A 140 -12.19 -19.18 0.11
CA TYR A 140 -12.34 -20.50 -0.53
C TYR A 140 -11.50 -20.69 -1.81
N GLY A 141 -10.46 -19.87 -2.04
CA GLY A 141 -9.62 -19.90 -3.24
C GLY A 141 -8.68 -21.10 -3.34
N GLU A 142 -7.80 -21.08 -4.35
CA GLU A 142 -6.69 -22.01 -4.45
C GLU A 142 -5.67 -21.80 -3.33
N VAL A 143 -4.95 -22.86 -2.97
CA VAL A 143 -3.94 -22.82 -1.91
C VAL A 143 -2.64 -22.24 -2.46
N ASN A 144 -2.27 -21.04 -2.01
CA ASN A 144 -1.01 -20.41 -2.40
C ASN A 144 0.20 -21.29 -1.96
N LYS A 145 1.11 -21.55 -2.92
CA LYS A 145 2.31 -22.40 -2.78
C LYS A 145 3.61 -21.59 -2.71
N GLU A 146 3.53 -20.26 -2.79
CA GLU A 146 4.67 -19.34 -2.68
C GLU A 146 5.30 -19.36 -1.29
N HIS A 147 6.56 -18.93 -1.24
CA HIS A 147 7.32 -18.78 -0.01
C HIS A 147 6.68 -17.77 0.94
N GLU A 148 6.76 -18.06 2.25
CA GLU A 148 6.07 -17.33 3.33
C GLU A 148 6.37 -15.83 3.32
N VAL A 149 7.60 -15.45 2.96
CA VAL A 149 8.02 -14.04 2.85
C VAL A 149 7.37 -13.32 1.67
N ARG A 150 7.13 -14.00 0.53
CA ARG A 150 6.39 -13.40 -0.60
C ARG A 150 4.94 -13.11 -0.21
N GLN A 151 4.29 -14.05 0.50
CA GLN A 151 2.91 -13.88 0.95
C GLN A 151 2.75 -12.62 1.83
N ILE A 152 3.72 -12.35 2.71
CA ILE A 152 3.79 -11.14 3.54
C ILE A 152 4.06 -9.88 2.70
N GLU A 153 5.02 -9.93 1.77
CA GLU A 153 5.35 -8.82 0.87
C GLU A 153 4.16 -8.43 -0.02
N ILE A 154 3.36 -9.41 -0.45
CA ILE A 154 2.12 -9.21 -1.20
C ILE A 154 1.01 -8.65 -0.29
N ALA A 155 0.75 -9.29 0.86
CA ALA A 155 -0.27 -8.83 1.82
C ALA A 155 -0.03 -7.38 2.28
N SER A 156 1.24 -6.97 2.41
CA SER A 156 1.63 -5.59 2.77
C SER A 156 1.30 -4.52 1.71
N ARG A 157 0.86 -4.93 0.51
CA ARG A 157 0.55 -4.05 -0.64
C ARG A 157 -0.91 -4.06 -1.06
N VAL A 158 -1.67 -5.09 -0.70
CA VAL A 158 -3.10 -5.11 -0.99
C VAL A 158 -3.74 -4.00 -0.17
N THR A 159 -4.16 -2.92 -0.84
CA THR A 159 -4.93 -1.85 -0.21
C THR A 159 -6.13 -2.48 0.48
N VAL A 160 -6.27 -2.27 1.79
CA VAL A 160 -7.22 -2.99 2.64
C VAL A 160 -8.64 -2.82 2.11
N VAL A 161 -9.11 -3.81 1.36
CA VAL A 161 -10.54 -4.15 1.30
C VAL A 161 -10.96 -4.40 2.73
N GLN A 162 -12.14 -3.90 3.12
CA GLN A 162 -12.53 -3.78 4.52
C GLN A 162 -12.92 -5.15 5.12
N GLU A 163 -11.91 -5.99 5.35
CA GLU A 163 -12.03 -7.35 5.89
C GLU A 163 -12.46 -7.28 7.36
N ASN A 164 -13.55 -7.98 7.68
CA ASN A 164 -14.07 -8.07 9.03
C ASN A 164 -13.12 -8.91 9.89
N PRO A 165 -12.55 -8.35 10.99
CA PRO A 165 -11.75 -9.13 11.92
C PRO A 165 -12.60 -10.13 12.69
N ILE A 166 -12.01 -11.26 13.05
CA ILE A 166 -12.60 -12.30 13.89
C ILE A 166 -11.72 -12.48 15.14
N ASP A 167 -12.27 -12.23 16.32
CA ASP A 167 -11.62 -12.54 17.60
C ASP A 167 -11.47 -14.06 17.77
N CYS A 168 -10.31 -14.51 18.28
CA CYS A 168 -10.08 -15.89 18.71
C CYS A 168 -11.19 -16.44 19.63
N SER A 169 -11.77 -15.60 20.50
CA SER A 169 -12.86 -15.99 21.42
C SER A 169 -14.18 -16.32 20.71
N HIS A 170 -14.37 -15.77 19.49
CA HIS A 170 -15.60 -15.87 18.72
C HIS A 170 -15.53 -16.88 17.54
N LEU A 171 -14.46 -17.66 17.41
CA LEU A 171 -14.26 -18.62 16.30
C LEU A 171 -15.38 -19.67 16.12
N PHE A 172 -16.15 -19.96 17.17
CA PHE A 172 -17.27 -20.90 17.17
C PHE A 172 -18.65 -20.22 17.32
N VAL A 173 -18.71 -18.89 17.18
CA VAL A 173 -19.95 -18.10 17.26
C VAL A 173 -20.46 -17.81 15.84
N PRO A 174 -21.72 -18.16 15.48
CA PRO A 174 -22.26 -17.88 14.15
C PRO A 174 -22.32 -16.37 13.86
N LEU A 175 -21.78 -15.96 12.71
CA LEU A 175 -21.93 -14.60 12.19
C LEU A 175 -23.34 -14.38 11.61
N PRO A 176 -23.90 -13.16 11.65
CA PRO A 176 -25.24 -12.88 11.11
C PRO A 176 -25.37 -13.29 9.63
N GLY A 177 -26.40 -14.09 9.33
CA GLY A 177 -26.70 -14.54 7.96
C GLY A 177 -25.97 -15.82 7.50
N ARG A 178 -25.50 -16.67 8.43
CA ARG A 178 -24.82 -17.94 8.12
C ARG A 178 -25.50 -19.18 8.72
N ASP A 179 -24.98 -20.34 8.32
CA ASP A 179 -25.31 -21.64 8.92
C ASP A 179 -25.11 -21.60 10.45
N PRO A 180 -26.10 -22.01 11.26
CA PRO A 180 -26.05 -21.86 12.72
C PRO A 180 -25.08 -22.80 13.45
N HIS A 181 -24.38 -23.72 12.78
CA HIS A 181 -23.48 -24.68 13.44
C HIS A 181 -22.05 -24.69 12.88
N ILE A 182 -21.10 -24.17 13.66
CA ILE A 182 -19.66 -24.25 13.39
C ILE A 182 -19.06 -25.29 14.35
N ARG A 183 -18.50 -26.39 13.82
CA ARG A 183 -17.86 -27.46 14.59
C ARG A 183 -16.36 -27.55 14.34
N THR A 184 -15.92 -27.51 13.08
CA THR A 184 -14.52 -27.61 12.66
C THR A 184 -14.02 -26.30 12.06
N VAL A 185 -13.09 -25.64 12.77
CA VAL A 185 -12.41 -24.41 12.33
C VAL A 185 -10.98 -24.74 11.90
N ILE A 186 -10.56 -24.34 10.70
CA ILE A 186 -9.14 -24.37 10.30
C ILE A 186 -8.57 -22.96 10.22
N THR A 187 -7.57 -22.68 11.04
CA THR A 187 -6.81 -21.43 11.05
C THR A 187 -5.51 -21.58 10.27
N ARG A 188 -5.47 -20.94 9.11
CA ARG A 188 -4.32 -20.85 8.20
C ARG A 188 -3.41 -19.68 8.58
N GLY A 189 -2.15 -19.76 8.15
CA GLY A 189 -1.21 -18.63 8.17
C GLY A 189 0.23 -19.10 8.01
N VAL A 190 1.15 -18.20 7.69
CA VAL A 190 2.58 -18.50 7.54
C VAL A 190 3.23 -19.00 8.85
N ALA A 191 4.46 -19.52 8.78
CA ALA A 191 5.23 -19.84 9.99
C ALA A 191 5.51 -18.59 10.84
N GLY A 192 5.78 -18.81 12.13
CA GLY A 192 6.05 -17.76 13.11
C GLY A 192 4.89 -16.82 13.43
N ILE A 193 3.80 -16.82 12.65
CA ILE A 193 2.74 -15.79 12.65
C ILE A 193 1.90 -15.72 13.94
N GLY A 194 2.13 -16.65 14.87
CA GLY A 194 1.52 -16.66 16.19
C GLY A 194 0.47 -17.75 16.42
N LYS A 195 0.13 -18.59 15.43
CA LYS A 195 -0.88 -19.67 15.54
C LYS A 195 -0.82 -20.45 16.87
N THR A 196 0.31 -21.09 17.14
CA THR A 196 0.59 -21.84 18.39
C THR A 196 0.56 -20.97 19.65
N VAL A 197 0.85 -19.67 19.53
CA VAL A 197 0.81 -18.72 20.66
C VAL A 197 -0.64 -18.36 21.00
N SER A 198 -1.50 -18.17 19.99
CA SER A 198 -2.94 -17.93 20.19
C SER A 198 -3.70 -19.16 20.67
N THR A 199 -3.36 -20.38 20.24
CA THR A 199 -3.94 -21.61 20.81
C THR A 199 -3.52 -21.82 22.27
N ASN A 200 -2.25 -21.55 22.61
CA ASN A 200 -1.79 -21.55 23.99
C ASN A 200 -2.48 -20.46 24.83
N LYS A 201 -2.67 -19.25 24.29
CA LYS A 201 -3.36 -18.13 24.96
C LYS A 201 -4.83 -18.43 25.20
N PHE A 202 -5.57 -18.89 24.19
CA PHE A 202 -6.96 -19.34 24.31
C PHE A 202 -7.12 -20.41 25.41
N THR A 203 -6.21 -21.38 25.45
CA THR A 203 -6.20 -22.44 26.47
C THR A 203 -5.88 -21.88 27.86
N LEU A 204 -4.95 -20.93 27.96
CA LEU A 204 -4.62 -20.25 29.21
C LEU A 204 -5.82 -19.44 29.72
N ASP A 205 -6.52 -18.70 28.87
CA ASP A 205 -7.69 -17.92 29.27
C ASP A 205 -8.88 -18.79 29.70
N TRP A 206 -9.13 -19.90 29.00
CA TRP A 206 -10.10 -20.90 29.44
C TRP A 206 -9.74 -21.48 30.82
N ALA A 207 -8.46 -21.77 31.05
CA ALA A 207 -8.01 -22.32 32.32
C ALA A 207 -8.07 -21.27 33.45
N GLU A 208 -7.64 -20.03 33.20
CA GLU A 208 -7.69 -18.88 34.10
C GLU A 208 -9.14 -18.43 34.39
N GLY A 209 -10.10 -18.77 33.52
CA GLY A 209 -11.51 -18.41 33.64
C GLY A 209 -11.81 -17.00 33.16
N THR A 210 -10.88 -16.37 32.43
CA THR A 210 -10.98 -15.01 31.89
C THR A 210 -11.82 -14.95 30.60
N ALA A 211 -11.85 -16.04 29.82
CA ALA A 211 -12.66 -16.18 28.61
C ALA A 211 -13.09 -17.63 28.39
N ASN A 212 -13.87 -17.87 27.32
CA ASN A 212 -14.23 -19.21 26.83
C ASN A 212 -14.94 -20.14 27.84
N THR A 213 -15.58 -19.56 28.87
CA THR A 213 -16.30 -20.27 29.96
C THR A 213 -17.51 -21.08 29.51
N HIS A 214 -17.84 -21.05 28.21
CA HIS A 214 -18.88 -21.87 27.57
C HIS A 214 -18.41 -23.29 27.20
N LEU A 215 -17.13 -23.63 27.41
CA LEU A 215 -16.54 -24.94 27.15
C LEU A 215 -16.24 -25.68 28.46
N ASP A 216 -16.65 -26.95 28.55
CA ASP A 216 -16.38 -27.79 29.73
C ASP A 216 -14.94 -28.30 29.76
N PHE A 217 -14.34 -28.58 28.59
CA PHE A 217 -12.98 -29.10 28.47
C PHE A 217 -12.27 -28.57 27.21
N VAL A 218 -10.98 -28.24 27.33
CA VAL A 218 -10.09 -27.90 26.21
C VAL A 218 -8.89 -28.83 26.22
N PHE A 219 -8.67 -29.53 25.10
CA PHE A 219 -7.61 -30.53 24.93
C PHE A 219 -6.65 -30.14 23.79
N PRO A 220 -5.52 -29.46 24.09
CA PRO A 220 -4.52 -29.08 23.10
C PRO A 220 -3.53 -30.21 22.81
N LEU A 221 -3.53 -30.70 21.57
CA LEU A 221 -2.67 -31.77 21.07
C LEU A 221 -1.88 -31.25 19.86
N SER A 222 -0.54 -31.28 19.89
CA SER A 222 0.25 -30.95 18.71
C SER A 222 0.48 -32.17 17.82
N PHE A 223 0.50 -31.97 16.49
CA PHE A 223 0.93 -33.02 15.56
C PHE A 223 2.39 -33.44 15.80
N ARG A 224 3.22 -32.56 16.39
CA ARG A 224 4.57 -32.86 16.89
C ARG A 224 4.57 -34.01 17.91
N GLU A 225 3.72 -33.90 18.93
CA GLU A 225 3.55 -34.92 19.98
C GLU A 225 2.91 -36.21 19.41
N LEU A 226 1.83 -36.07 18.62
CA LEU A 226 1.09 -37.19 18.01
C LEU A 226 1.97 -38.04 17.05
N ASN A 227 2.90 -37.41 16.33
CA ASN A 227 3.87 -38.09 15.46
C ASN A 227 4.76 -39.11 16.19
N LEU A 228 5.00 -38.93 17.50
CA LEU A 228 5.79 -39.87 18.31
C LEU A 228 5.05 -41.20 18.55
N MET A 229 3.72 -41.17 18.44
CA MET A 229 2.83 -42.31 18.72
C MET A 229 2.37 -43.09 17.47
N ARG A 230 2.64 -42.59 16.27
CA ARG A 230 2.22 -43.16 14.96
C ARG A 230 2.51 -44.63 14.68
N LYS A 231 3.40 -45.28 15.45
CA LYS A 231 3.78 -46.70 15.30
C LYS A 231 3.03 -47.64 16.27
N LYS A 232 2.12 -47.12 17.09
CA LYS A 232 1.35 -47.85 18.10
C LYS A 232 -0.15 -47.68 17.84
N MET A 233 -0.94 -48.58 18.41
CA MET A 233 -2.40 -48.47 18.44
C MET A 233 -2.85 -48.06 19.84
N PHE A 234 -3.92 -47.29 19.92
CA PHE A 234 -4.54 -46.79 21.15
C PHE A 234 -6.05 -46.69 20.94
N SER A 235 -6.83 -46.84 22.00
CA SER A 235 -8.18 -46.26 22.05
C SER A 235 -8.09 -44.73 22.20
N PHE A 236 -9.19 -44.02 21.96
CA PHE A 236 -9.20 -42.56 22.13
C PHE A 236 -9.05 -42.16 23.61
N VAL A 237 -9.61 -42.95 24.52
CA VAL A 237 -9.49 -42.74 25.98
C VAL A 237 -8.04 -42.95 26.45
N GLU A 238 -7.35 -43.98 25.96
CA GLU A 238 -5.92 -44.19 26.25
C GLU A 238 -5.05 -43.07 25.66
N LEU A 239 -5.31 -42.66 24.41
CA LEU A 239 -4.55 -41.61 23.74
C LEU A 239 -4.64 -40.28 24.51
N LEU A 240 -5.84 -39.90 24.99
CA LEU A 240 -6.00 -38.71 25.82
C LEU A 240 -5.35 -38.89 27.19
N SER A 241 -5.52 -40.03 27.86
CA SER A 241 -4.93 -40.30 29.18
C SER A 241 -3.39 -40.36 29.17
N VAL A 242 -2.77 -40.49 28.00
CA VAL A 242 -1.33 -40.36 27.78
C VAL A 242 -0.86 -38.90 27.79
N PHE A 243 -1.65 -37.97 27.22
CA PHE A 243 -1.30 -36.54 27.17
C PHE A 243 -1.84 -35.74 28.36
N PHE A 244 -2.92 -36.23 28.98
CA PHE A 244 -3.60 -35.66 30.13
C PHE A 244 -3.89 -36.77 31.16
N PRO A 245 -2.90 -37.19 31.98
CA PRO A 245 -3.09 -38.24 32.98
C PRO A 245 -4.27 -37.99 33.94
N GLU A 246 -4.68 -36.73 34.08
CA GLU A 246 -5.85 -36.29 34.84
C GLU A 246 -7.17 -36.87 34.32
N THR A 247 -7.30 -37.18 33.02
CA THR A 247 -8.55 -37.69 32.44
C THR A 247 -8.79 -39.19 32.70
N LYS A 248 -7.79 -39.90 33.23
CA LYS A 248 -7.83 -41.35 33.37
C LYS A 248 -8.91 -41.79 34.37
N ASP A 249 -9.65 -42.85 34.04
CA ASP A 249 -10.66 -43.48 34.90
C ASP A 249 -11.84 -42.55 35.32
N THR A 250 -12.05 -41.45 34.59
CA THR A 250 -13.08 -40.41 34.87
C THR A 250 -14.44 -40.65 34.21
N GLY A 251 -14.50 -41.34 33.07
CA GLY A 251 -15.73 -41.54 32.28
C GLY A 251 -16.19 -40.33 31.44
N ILE A 252 -15.40 -39.25 31.37
CA ILE A 252 -15.74 -38.02 30.62
C ILE A 252 -16.09 -38.33 29.15
N MET A 253 -15.29 -39.18 28.50
CA MET A 253 -15.41 -39.49 27.07
C MET A 253 -16.64 -40.33 26.70
N THR A 254 -17.29 -40.96 27.67
CA THR A 254 -18.51 -41.77 27.49
C THR A 254 -19.79 -41.01 27.85
N ASN A 255 -19.69 -39.87 28.52
CA ASN A 255 -20.83 -39.10 28.99
C ASN A 255 -21.11 -37.92 28.03
N GLY A 256 -21.79 -38.20 26.92
CA GLY A 256 -21.91 -37.35 25.72
C GLY A 256 -22.68 -36.02 25.85
N LYS A 257 -22.63 -35.36 27.01
CA LYS A 257 -23.25 -34.05 27.29
C LYS A 257 -22.25 -32.89 27.41
N SER A 258 -20.96 -33.18 27.64
CA SER A 258 -19.95 -32.12 27.84
C SER A 258 -19.49 -31.49 26.52
N LYS A 259 -19.37 -30.16 26.51
CA LYS A 259 -18.79 -29.36 25.43
C LYS A 259 -17.26 -29.42 25.48
N MET A 260 -16.68 -30.22 24.60
CA MET A 260 -15.23 -30.40 24.48
C MET A 260 -14.69 -29.68 23.25
N LEU A 261 -13.54 -29.02 23.36
CA LEU A 261 -12.76 -28.50 22.24
C LEU A 261 -11.43 -29.26 22.11
N PHE A 262 -11.18 -29.83 20.95
CA PHE A 262 -9.87 -30.39 20.58
C PHE A 262 -9.11 -29.40 19.72
N ILE A 263 -7.96 -28.94 20.20
CA ILE A 263 -7.07 -28.06 19.44
C ILE A 263 -5.94 -28.91 18.86
N LEU A 264 -5.87 -28.99 17.53
CA LEU A 264 -4.90 -29.79 16.78
C LEU A 264 -3.85 -28.85 16.15
N ASP A 265 -2.74 -28.61 16.86
CA ASP A 265 -1.74 -27.62 16.46
C ASP A 265 -0.68 -28.19 15.51
N GLY A 266 -0.41 -27.49 14.40
CA GLY A 266 0.70 -27.78 13.49
C GLY A 266 0.44 -28.89 12.45
N LEU A 267 -0.68 -28.86 11.72
CA LEU A 267 -0.98 -29.85 10.68
C LEU A 267 0.09 -29.93 9.57
N ASP A 268 0.83 -28.84 9.31
CA ASP A 268 2.00 -28.82 8.41
C ASP A 268 3.19 -29.65 8.88
N GLU A 269 3.17 -30.12 10.12
CA GLU A 269 4.19 -30.96 10.74
C GLU A 269 3.74 -32.43 10.86
N SER A 270 2.51 -32.75 10.43
CA SER A 270 1.98 -34.12 10.43
C SER A 270 2.82 -35.06 9.56
N ARG A 271 3.11 -36.25 10.10
CA ARG A 271 3.62 -37.42 9.36
C ARG A 271 2.67 -38.62 9.49
N LEU A 272 1.40 -38.35 9.79
CA LEU A 272 0.31 -39.32 9.82
C LEU A 272 -0.32 -39.40 8.42
N SER A 273 -0.68 -40.60 7.97
CA SER A 273 -1.33 -40.78 6.67
C SER A 273 -2.82 -40.46 6.78
N LEU A 274 -3.17 -39.18 6.61
CA LEU A 274 -4.55 -38.68 6.69
C LEU A 274 -5.33 -38.97 5.39
N ASP A 275 -5.49 -40.25 5.05
CA ASP A 275 -6.25 -40.71 3.88
C ASP A 275 -7.75 -40.75 4.21
N PHE A 276 -8.44 -39.64 3.97
CA PHE A 276 -9.87 -39.48 4.27
C PHE A 276 -10.79 -40.35 3.40
N ASP A 277 -10.30 -40.92 2.29
CA ASP A 277 -11.06 -41.85 1.44
C ASP A 277 -10.99 -43.29 1.98
N LYS A 278 -9.79 -43.75 2.35
CA LYS A 278 -9.50 -45.16 2.67
C LYS A 278 -9.46 -45.47 4.17
N SER A 279 -9.48 -44.46 5.03
CA SER A 279 -9.50 -44.69 6.49
C SER A 279 -10.78 -45.40 6.93
N GLU A 280 -10.57 -46.48 7.69
CA GLU A 280 -11.55 -47.17 8.51
C GLU A 280 -12.46 -46.18 9.25
N ILE A 281 -13.73 -46.56 9.43
CA ILE A 281 -14.72 -45.78 10.18
C ILE A 281 -14.85 -46.39 11.58
N THR A 282 -14.66 -45.57 12.60
CA THR A 282 -14.93 -45.95 14.00
C THR A 282 -15.63 -44.80 14.73
N SER A 283 -16.51 -45.18 15.67
CA SER A 283 -17.26 -44.30 16.56
C SER A 283 -17.11 -44.68 18.04
N ASP A 284 -16.37 -45.74 18.34
CA ASP A 284 -16.16 -46.24 19.70
C ASP A 284 -14.86 -45.67 20.27
N VAL A 285 -14.97 -44.84 21.31
CA VAL A 285 -13.81 -44.23 22.00
C VAL A 285 -12.91 -45.24 22.70
N THR A 286 -13.38 -46.48 22.91
CA THR A 286 -12.65 -47.57 23.56
C THR A 286 -11.95 -48.53 22.58
N GLN A 287 -12.24 -48.46 21.27
CA GLN A 287 -11.66 -49.36 20.28
C GLN A 287 -10.19 -48.98 19.96
N PRO A 288 -9.20 -49.89 20.15
CA PRO A 288 -7.82 -49.60 19.78
C PRO A 288 -7.62 -49.53 18.27
N THR A 289 -7.19 -48.36 17.76
CA THR A 289 -6.88 -48.11 16.34
C THR A 289 -5.61 -47.28 16.20
N THR A 290 -5.19 -46.93 14.97
CA THR A 290 -4.02 -46.05 14.79
C THR A 290 -4.37 -44.59 15.06
N VAL A 291 -3.38 -43.79 15.50
CA VAL A 291 -3.56 -42.35 15.75
C VAL A 291 -4.11 -41.59 14.53
N ALA A 292 -3.78 -42.03 13.31
CA ALA A 292 -4.34 -41.45 12.08
C ALA A 292 -5.85 -41.71 11.96
N VAL A 293 -6.30 -42.96 12.16
CA VAL A 293 -7.72 -43.36 12.10
C VAL A 293 -8.54 -42.65 13.18
N LEU A 294 -8.01 -42.49 14.39
CA LEU A 294 -8.66 -41.73 15.47
C LEU A 294 -8.91 -40.26 15.07
N LEU A 295 -7.88 -39.57 14.56
CA LEU A 295 -7.99 -38.16 14.17
C LEU A 295 -8.91 -37.95 12.96
N ILE A 296 -8.85 -38.85 11.96
CA ILE A 296 -9.75 -38.79 10.80
C ILE A 296 -11.21 -38.94 11.23
N ASN A 297 -11.53 -39.88 12.13
CA ASN A 297 -12.90 -40.08 12.58
C ASN A 297 -13.39 -38.99 13.56
N LEU A 298 -12.48 -38.37 14.33
CA LEU A 298 -12.77 -37.17 15.11
C LEU A 298 -13.15 -36.00 14.18
N ILE A 299 -12.33 -35.74 13.15
CA ILE A 299 -12.57 -34.66 12.16
C ILE A 299 -13.88 -34.91 11.39
N ARG A 300 -14.12 -36.14 10.89
CA ARG A 300 -15.37 -36.59 10.25
C ARG A 300 -16.62 -36.51 11.14
N GLY A 301 -16.49 -36.22 12.44
CA GLY A 301 -17.63 -36.24 13.39
C GLY A 301 -18.21 -37.62 13.69
N ARG A 302 -17.48 -38.70 13.36
CA ARG A 302 -17.87 -40.09 13.67
C ARG A 302 -17.47 -40.48 15.09
N LEU A 303 -16.31 -39.98 15.53
CA LEU A 303 -15.84 -40.05 16.90
C LEU A 303 -16.15 -38.72 17.57
N LEU A 304 -16.91 -38.73 18.68
CA LEU A 304 -17.37 -37.54 19.42
C LEU A 304 -18.04 -36.47 18.52
N PRO A 305 -19.28 -36.71 18.04
CA PRO A 305 -20.00 -35.77 17.18
C PRO A 305 -20.11 -34.35 17.77
N SER A 306 -20.45 -34.25 19.06
CA SER A 306 -20.67 -32.98 19.78
C SER A 306 -19.40 -32.19 20.14
N ALA A 307 -18.21 -32.66 19.76
CA ALA A 307 -16.95 -31.99 20.07
C ALA A 307 -16.55 -30.96 18.99
N PHE A 308 -16.14 -29.78 19.44
CA PHE A 308 -15.54 -28.74 18.62
C PHE A 308 -14.10 -29.08 18.27
N ILE A 309 -13.64 -28.65 17.10
CA ILE A 309 -12.28 -28.90 16.61
C ILE A 309 -11.69 -27.61 16.05
N TRP A 310 -10.50 -27.25 16.53
CA TRP A 310 -9.71 -26.14 16.00
C TRP A 310 -8.37 -26.66 15.48
N ILE A 311 -8.08 -26.47 14.20
CA ILE A 311 -6.85 -27.00 13.56
C ILE A 311 -6.00 -25.84 13.07
N THR A 312 -4.71 -25.80 13.45
CA THR A 312 -3.77 -24.80 12.93
C THR A 312 -2.89 -25.40 11.84
N SER A 313 -2.61 -24.63 10.78
CA SER A 313 -1.83 -25.11 9.64
C SER A 313 -1.17 -23.99 8.83
N ARG A 314 -0.12 -24.31 8.07
CA ARG A 314 0.27 -23.50 6.90
C ARG A 314 -0.74 -23.69 5.76
N PRO A 315 -0.96 -22.69 4.88
CA PRO A 315 -1.90 -22.80 3.76
C PRO A 315 -1.72 -24.10 2.96
N VAL A 316 -0.48 -24.40 2.53
CA VAL A 316 -0.09 -25.58 1.74
C VAL A 316 -0.51 -26.91 2.38
N ALA A 317 -0.42 -27.03 3.71
CA ALA A 317 -0.72 -28.27 4.41
C ALA A 317 -2.21 -28.43 4.77
N SER A 318 -2.99 -27.34 4.72
CA SER A 318 -4.42 -27.38 5.04
C SER A 318 -5.26 -28.16 4.02
N SER A 319 -4.75 -28.41 2.81
CA SER A 319 -5.40 -29.28 1.81
C SER A 319 -5.25 -30.78 2.11
N GLN A 320 -4.64 -31.17 3.22
CA GLN A 320 -4.69 -32.55 3.73
C GLN A 320 -6.08 -32.91 4.31
N ILE A 321 -6.94 -31.92 4.57
CA ILE A 321 -8.29 -32.13 5.09
C ILE A 321 -9.30 -31.71 4.00
N PRO A 322 -10.24 -32.59 3.62
CA PRO A 322 -11.29 -32.27 2.65
C PRO A 322 -12.20 -31.11 3.11
N ARG A 323 -12.80 -30.37 2.17
CA ARG A 323 -13.61 -29.17 2.50
C ARG A 323 -14.93 -29.52 3.16
N GLU A 324 -15.49 -30.66 2.82
CA GLU A 324 -16.70 -31.28 3.39
C GLU A 324 -16.55 -31.68 4.89
N HIS A 325 -15.42 -31.38 5.52
CA HIS A 325 -15.18 -31.55 6.96
C HIS A 325 -14.75 -30.25 7.67
N ILE A 326 -14.90 -29.09 7.00
CA ILE A 326 -14.46 -27.78 7.49
C ILE A 326 -15.60 -26.77 7.35
N ASP A 327 -16.13 -26.29 8.47
CA ASP A 327 -17.27 -25.35 8.46
C ASP A 327 -16.79 -23.90 8.34
N LEU A 328 -15.63 -23.58 8.92
CA LEU A 328 -15.01 -22.26 8.87
C LEU A 328 -13.50 -22.36 8.56
N VAL A 329 -13.04 -21.54 7.61
CA VAL A 329 -11.62 -21.25 7.41
C VAL A 329 -11.35 -19.84 7.90
N THR A 330 -10.32 -19.69 8.73
CA THR A 330 -9.78 -18.38 9.13
C THR A 330 -8.32 -18.24 8.69
N GLU A 331 -7.86 -17.01 8.53
CA GLU A 331 -6.48 -16.72 8.16
C GLU A 331 -5.87 -15.70 9.14
N VAL A 332 -4.75 -16.06 9.76
CA VAL A 332 -3.94 -15.14 10.55
C VAL A 332 -3.08 -14.33 9.59
N ARG A 333 -3.37 -13.03 9.45
CA ARG A 333 -2.57 -12.14 8.61
C ARG A 333 -1.22 -11.84 9.26
N GLY A 334 -1.26 -11.36 10.52
CA GLY A 334 -0.08 -11.00 11.32
C GLY A 334 -0.32 -9.77 12.20
N PHE A 335 0.76 -9.08 12.59
CA PHE A 335 0.67 -7.78 13.27
C PHE A 335 0.47 -6.63 12.29
N ASN A 336 -0.63 -5.89 12.44
CA ASN A 336 -0.79 -4.57 11.82
C ASN A 336 0.20 -3.55 12.44
N ASN A 337 0.34 -2.36 11.85
CA ASN A 337 1.38 -1.41 12.29
C ASN A 337 1.22 -0.95 13.77
N PRO A 338 0.00 -0.66 14.28
CA PRO A 338 -0.23 -0.49 15.73
C PRO A 338 0.22 -1.68 16.60
N GLN A 339 -0.12 -2.92 16.21
CA GLN A 339 0.24 -4.13 16.95
C GLN A 339 1.76 -4.36 17.02
N LYS A 340 2.53 -3.94 16.00
CA LYS A 340 4.00 -3.96 16.05
C LYS A 340 4.55 -3.06 17.16
N ASP A 341 4.10 -1.79 17.18
CA ASP A 341 4.47 -0.83 18.21
C ASP A 341 4.08 -1.31 19.61
N GLU A 342 2.87 -1.86 19.75
CA GLU A 342 2.38 -2.44 21.00
C GLU A 342 3.26 -3.60 21.48
N TYR A 343 3.61 -4.54 20.59
CA TYR A 343 4.47 -5.67 20.93
C TYR A 343 5.84 -5.22 21.45
N PHE A 344 6.47 -4.23 20.80
CA PHE A 344 7.76 -3.71 21.27
C PHE A 344 7.65 -3.06 22.66
N ARG A 345 6.58 -2.30 22.95
CA ARG A 345 6.32 -1.72 24.29
C ARG A 345 5.94 -2.76 25.34
N ARG A 346 5.32 -3.89 24.97
CA ARG A 346 5.04 -5.02 25.88
C ARG A 346 6.29 -5.84 26.22
N LYS A 347 7.18 -6.01 25.23
CA LYS A 347 8.42 -6.80 25.34
C LYS A 347 9.53 -6.06 26.10
N ILE A 348 9.81 -4.81 25.73
CA ILE A 348 10.91 -4.01 26.29
C ILE A 348 10.36 -3.15 27.43
N CYS A 349 10.94 -3.27 28.62
CA CYS A 349 10.38 -2.63 29.83
C CYS A 349 10.79 -1.15 30.02
N ASP A 350 11.79 -0.67 29.28
CA ASP A 350 12.15 0.74 29.20
C ASP A 350 11.43 1.37 27.99
N GLU A 351 10.55 2.34 28.25
CA GLU A 351 9.76 3.02 27.22
C GLU A 351 10.61 3.86 26.26
N ASN A 352 11.71 4.47 26.72
CA ASN A 352 12.63 5.20 25.84
C ASN A 352 13.37 4.24 24.92
N LEU A 353 13.81 3.09 25.44
CA LEU A 353 14.44 2.04 24.66
C LEU A 353 13.46 1.41 23.65
N ALA A 354 12.22 1.14 24.08
CA ALA A 354 11.15 0.66 23.20
C ALA A 354 10.87 1.65 22.06
N ASN A 355 10.78 2.95 22.34
CA ASN A 355 10.57 3.97 21.32
C ASN A 355 11.80 4.17 20.40
N ARG A 356 13.04 4.02 20.90
CA ARG A 356 14.26 3.94 20.06
C ARG A 356 14.19 2.73 19.10
N VAL A 357 13.79 1.56 19.60
CA VAL A 357 13.61 0.34 18.79
C VAL A 357 12.53 0.52 17.72
N ILE A 358 11.37 1.05 18.09
CA ILE A 358 10.25 1.32 17.15
C ILE A 358 10.69 2.27 16.03
N THR A 359 11.38 3.36 16.35
CA THR A 359 11.90 4.31 15.36
C THR A 359 12.92 3.66 14.42
N HIS A 360 13.87 2.87 14.94
CA HIS A 360 14.87 2.17 14.13
C HIS A 360 14.24 1.08 13.23
N VAL A 361 13.27 0.32 13.74
CA VAL A 361 12.54 -0.66 12.92
C VAL A 361 11.75 0.04 11.81
N LYS A 362 11.12 1.19 12.08
CA LYS A 362 10.34 1.94 11.10
C LYS A 362 11.20 2.57 9.99
N SER A 363 12.37 3.13 10.29
CA SER A 363 13.29 3.63 9.26
C SER A 363 13.83 2.50 8.38
N CYS A 364 14.12 1.34 8.96
CA CYS A 364 14.58 0.16 8.23
C CYS A 364 13.39 -0.61 7.61
N ARG A 365 12.77 -0.07 6.54
CA ARG A 365 11.48 -0.56 6.01
C ARG A 365 11.42 -2.08 5.74
N SER A 366 12.51 -2.71 5.30
CA SER A 366 12.56 -4.18 5.13
C SER A 366 12.36 -4.92 6.47
N LEU A 367 12.95 -4.43 7.56
CA LEU A 367 12.72 -4.97 8.91
C LEU A 367 11.27 -4.71 9.36
N HIS A 368 10.71 -3.53 9.10
CA HIS A 368 9.31 -3.21 9.43
C HIS A 368 8.28 -4.08 8.69
N ILE A 369 8.57 -4.50 7.46
CA ILE A 369 7.74 -5.47 6.70
C ILE A 369 7.86 -6.86 7.34
N MET A 370 9.08 -7.33 7.64
CA MET A 370 9.28 -8.64 8.26
C MET A 370 8.66 -8.73 9.66
N CYS A 371 8.65 -7.63 10.43
CA CYS A 371 7.93 -7.49 11.70
C CYS A 371 6.39 -7.59 11.57
N HIS A 372 5.82 -7.91 10.40
CA HIS A 372 4.46 -8.44 10.32
C HIS A 372 4.33 -9.82 10.99
N ILE A 373 5.41 -10.62 11.00
CA ILE A 373 5.46 -11.87 11.80
C ILE A 373 5.98 -11.58 13.22
N PRO A 374 5.28 -11.99 14.29
CA PRO A 374 5.75 -11.82 15.68
C PRO A 374 7.14 -12.41 15.96
N VAL A 375 7.55 -13.47 15.26
CA VAL A 375 8.90 -14.06 15.42
C VAL A 375 10.03 -13.10 14.99
N PHE A 376 9.78 -12.23 14.01
CA PHE A 376 10.74 -11.20 13.60
C PHE A 376 10.74 -10.02 14.58
N CYS A 377 9.59 -9.68 15.19
CA CYS A 377 9.55 -8.71 16.29
C CYS A 377 10.36 -9.18 17.50
N LEU A 378 10.24 -10.47 17.86
CA LEU A 378 11.02 -11.08 18.94
C LEU A 378 12.53 -11.00 18.66
N MET A 379 12.95 -11.35 17.44
CA MET A 379 14.35 -11.25 17.01
C MET A 379 14.86 -9.81 17.01
N ALA A 380 14.09 -8.89 16.43
CA ALA A 380 14.44 -7.47 16.35
C ALA A 380 14.55 -6.84 17.74
N ALA A 381 13.62 -7.15 18.66
CA ALA A 381 13.69 -6.70 20.05
C ALA A 381 14.99 -7.19 20.70
N SER A 382 15.24 -8.50 20.72
CA SER A 382 16.43 -9.08 21.37
C SER A 382 17.77 -8.56 20.82
N VAL A 383 17.84 -8.25 19.52
CA VAL A 383 19.05 -7.68 18.90
C VAL A 383 19.20 -6.19 19.18
N LEU A 384 18.14 -5.41 18.95
CA LEU A 384 18.20 -3.95 19.04
C LEU A 384 18.24 -3.46 20.50
N GLU A 385 17.55 -4.12 21.43
CA GLU A 385 17.59 -3.84 22.87
C GLU A 385 19.04 -3.84 23.38
N LYS A 386 19.79 -4.92 23.11
CA LYS A 386 21.19 -5.00 23.55
C LYS A 386 22.10 -3.99 22.86
N LYS A 387 21.90 -3.77 21.55
CA LYS A 387 22.73 -2.84 20.76
C LYS A 387 22.54 -1.38 21.18
N LEU A 388 21.31 -0.95 21.39
CA LEU A 388 20.97 0.41 21.82
C LEU A 388 21.35 0.70 23.28
N VAL A 389 21.54 -0.32 24.12
CA VAL A 389 22.11 -0.20 25.46
C VAL A 389 23.65 -0.05 25.43
N SER A 390 24.32 -0.49 24.36
CA SER A 390 25.78 -0.32 24.20
C SER A 390 26.22 1.00 23.56
N ASP A 391 25.27 1.86 23.18
CA ASP A 391 25.41 3.21 22.58
C ASP A 391 26.34 3.38 21.35
N ASP A 392 26.99 2.31 20.87
CA ASP A 392 27.79 2.29 19.64
C ASP A 392 26.88 2.28 18.39
N SER A 393 26.36 3.47 18.07
CA SER A 393 25.40 3.72 16.98
C SER A 393 25.90 3.35 15.58
N LYS A 394 27.21 3.12 15.41
CA LYS A 394 27.87 2.92 14.12
C LYS A 394 27.72 1.50 13.56
N ASP A 395 27.32 0.54 14.40
CA ASP A 395 27.23 -0.89 14.09
C ASP A 395 25.80 -1.41 14.37
N MET A 396 24.80 -0.67 13.87
CA MET A 396 23.36 -0.99 13.98
C MET A 396 22.86 -1.71 12.71
N PRO A 397 22.07 -2.81 12.82
CA PRO A 397 21.56 -3.52 11.66
C PRO A 397 20.54 -2.69 10.87
N LYS A 398 20.84 -2.41 9.61
CA LYS A 398 19.90 -1.86 8.63
C LYS A 398 19.31 -2.95 7.73
N THR A 399 20.13 -3.90 7.28
CA THR A 399 19.69 -4.98 6.39
C THR A 399 19.17 -6.20 7.15
N LEU A 400 18.41 -7.07 6.49
CA LEU A 400 17.89 -8.28 7.08
C LEU A 400 19.00 -9.29 7.37
N THR A 401 20.04 -9.35 6.52
CA THR A 401 21.23 -10.18 6.79
C THR A 401 22.00 -9.67 8.01
N GLN A 402 22.15 -8.36 8.19
CA GLN A 402 22.80 -7.79 9.38
C GLN A 402 22.06 -8.15 10.67
N MET A 403 20.72 -8.06 10.68
CA MET A 403 19.89 -8.48 11.82
C MET A 403 20.16 -9.94 12.20
N TYR A 404 20.28 -10.82 11.20
CA TYR A 404 20.59 -12.24 11.40
C TYR A 404 22.04 -12.50 11.85
N ILE A 405 23.01 -11.72 11.38
CA ILE A 405 24.40 -11.82 11.85
C ILE A 405 24.51 -11.41 13.32
N HIS A 406 23.87 -10.32 13.75
CA HIS A 406 23.89 -9.96 15.16
C HIS A 406 23.09 -10.95 16.03
N PHE A 407 21.97 -11.51 15.54
CA PHE A 407 21.29 -12.62 16.21
C PHE A 407 22.22 -13.83 16.40
N LEU A 408 23.01 -14.19 15.38
CA LEU A 408 24.06 -15.20 15.50
C LEU A 408 25.14 -14.81 16.52
N SER A 409 25.59 -13.55 16.57
CA SER A 409 26.54 -13.06 17.57
C SER A 409 26.00 -13.21 19.00
N LEU A 410 24.73 -12.85 19.24
CA LEU A 410 24.07 -13.04 20.54
C LEU A 410 24.01 -14.51 20.94
N TYR A 411 23.62 -15.38 20.01
CA TYR A 411 23.58 -16.82 20.22
C TYR A 411 24.97 -17.38 20.58
N VAL A 412 26.03 -17.00 19.86
CA VAL A 412 27.41 -17.43 20.14
C VAL A 412 27.89 -16.94 21.52
N GLU A 413 27.63 -15.68 21.86
CA GLU A 413 28.00 -15.12 23.18
C GLU A 413 27.28 -15.86 24.33
N ASN A 414 25.99 -16.13 24.18
CA ASN A 414 25.21 -16.86 25.18
C ASN A 414 25.65 -18.33 25.31
N THR A 415 26.07 -18.97 24.21
CA THR A 415 26.65 -20.32 24.24
C THR A 415 28.03 -20.35 24.91
N ASN A 416 28.88 -19.33 24.69
CA ASN A 416 30.16 -19.20 25.39
C ASN A 416 29.98 -19.03 26.91
N LYS A 417 29.00 -18.23 27.36
CA LYS A 417 28.68 -18.06 28.80
C LYS A 417 28.24 -19.35 29.49
N ARG A 418 27.70 -20.32 28.74
CA ARG A 418 27.27 -21.64 29.26
C ARG A 418 28.45 -22.63 29.46
N LEU A 419 29.67 -22.31 29.02
CA LEU A 419 30.82 -23.24 29.01
C LEU A 419 32.13 -22.63 29.60
N PRO A 420 32.23 -22.43 30.93
CA PRO A 420 33.40 -21.77 31.53
C PRO A 420 34.73 -22.54 31.47
N ASN A 421 34.69 -23.87 31.34
CA ASN A 421 35.78 -24.76 31.77
C ASN A 421 36.53 -25.51 30.65
N ARG A 422 36.48 -25.07 29.38
CA ARG A 422 37.39 -25.58 28.33
C ARG A 422 38.43 -24.53 27.95
N ARG A 423 39.71 -24.92 27.99
CA ARG A 423 40.88 -24.06 27.71
C ARG A 423 41.44 -24.22 26.29
N GLU A 424 40.83 -25.06 25.46
CA GLU A 424 41.21 -25.26 24.06
C GLU A 424 40.30 -24.40 23.15
N SER A 425 40.91 -23.61 22.27
CA SER A 425 40.31 -22.70 21.28
C SER A 425 38.77 -22.77 21.11
N ASN A 426 38.05 -21.99 21.92
CA ASN A 426 36.59 -21.90 21.85
C ASN A 426 36.09 -21.46 20.46
N ALA A 427 36.89 -20.70 19.71
CA ALA A 427 36.56 -20.26 18.35
C ALA A 427 36.46 -21.42 17.35
N ASP A 428 37.38 -22.37 17.37
CA ASP A 428 37.43 -23.47 16.40
C ASP A 428 36.32 -24.49 16.65
N CYS A 429 36.06 -24.81 17.92
CA CYS A 429 34.90 -25.60 18.34
C CYS A 429 33.58 -24.95 17.89
N THR A 430 33.44 -23.64 18.11
CA THR A 430 32.25 -22.87 17.69
C THR A 430 32.07 -22.88 16.18
N ARG A 431 33.14 -22.68 15.41
CA ARG A 431 33.11 -22.71 13.94
C ARG A 431 32.70 -24.09 13.41
N ALA A 432 33.25 -25.17 13.97
CA ALA A 432 32.88 -26.54 13.61
C ALA A 432 31.40 -26.83 13.89
N ASN A 433 30.90 -26.44 15.06
CA ASN A 433 29.50 -26.60 15.45
C ASN A 433 28.54 -25.85 14.51
N LEU A 434 28.87 -24.61 14.15
CA LEU A 434 28.08 -23.78 13.23
C LEU A 434 28.11 -24.31 11.79
N LEU A 435 29.26 -24.81 11.32
CA LEU A 435 29.38 -25.44 10.00
C LEU A 435 28.55 -26.72 9.91
N SER A 436 28.58 -27.59 10.92
CA SER A 436 27.75 -28.80 10.94
C SER A 436 26.25 -28.48 10.98
N LEU A 437 25.84 -27.43 11.71
CA LEU A 437 24.45 -26.97 11.73
C LEU A 437 24.01 -26.40 10.36
N GLY A 438 24.80 -25.52 9.76
CA GLY A 438 24.48 -24.95 8.44
C GLY A 438 24.48 -25.99 7.32
N LYS A 439 25.33 -27.01 7.41
CA LYS A 439 25.36 -28.19 6.53
C LYS A 439 24.08 -29.00 6.59
N LEU A 440 23.54 -29.20 7.79
CA LEU A 440 22.22 -29.80 8.01
C LEU A 440 21.13 -28.90 7.42
N ALA A 441 21.11 -27.61 7.78
CA ALA A 441 20.13 -26.64 7.31
C ALA A 441 20.04 -26.61 5.77
N PHE A 442 21.19 -26.56 5.09
CA PHE A 442 21.29 -26.61 3.63
C PHE A 442 20.75 -27.92 3.04
N LYS A 443 21.15 -29.09 3.58
CA LYS A 443 20.64 -30.39 3.12
C LYS A 443 19.14 -30.54 3.29
N GLU A 444 18.59 -30.08 4.41
CA GLU A 444 17.15 -30.19 4.67
C GLU A 444 16.34 -29.18 3.85
N LEU A 445 16.92 -28.02 3.54
CA LEU A 445 16.36 -27.08 2.56
C LEU A 445 16.35 -27.68 1.14
N GLU A 446 17.44 -28.33 0.70
CA GLU A 446 17.48 -29.04 -0.60
C GLU A 446 16.49 -30.22 -0.69
N LYS A 447 16.11 -30.82 0.44
CA LYS A 447 15.08 -31.88 0.53
C LYS A 447 13.66 -31.34 0.75
N GLY A 448 13.47 -30.05 1.04
CA GLY A 448 12.18 -29.48 1.44
C GLY A 448 11.65 -30.01 2.79
N ARG A 449 12.52 -30.39 3.73
CA ARG A 449 12.11 -30.92 5.05
C ARG A 449 12.29 -29.88 6.16
N LEU A 450 11.26 -29.73 6.99
CA LEU A 450 11.21 -28.82 8.14
C LEU A 450 11.59 -29.51 9.47
N ILE A 451 11.43 -30.83 9.54
CA ILE A 451 11.66 -31.65 10.75
C ILE A 451 12.76 -32.67 10.45
N PHE A 452 13.71 -32.79 11.37
CA PHE A 452 14.84 -33.72 11.30
C PHE A 452 15.00 -34.50 12.61
N TYR A 453 15.69 -35.63 12.53
CA TYR A 453 15.80 -36.61 13.62
C TYR A 453 17.20 -36.62 14.25
N GLU A 454 17.32 -37.25 15.41
CA GLU A 454 18.60 -37.56 16.06
C GLU A 454 19.58 -38.29 15.12
N SER A 455 19.06 -39.10 14.19
CA SER A 455 19.84 -39.74 13.11
C SER A 455 20.32 -38.77 12.02
N ASP A 456 19.51 -37.76 11.63
CA ASP A 456 19.94 -36.70 10.70
C ASP A 456 21.02 -35.80 11.35
N LEU A 457 20.94 -35.54 12.67
CA LEU A 457 22.00 -34.84 13.43
C LEU A 457 23.33 -35.62 13.37
N ILE A 458 23.30 -36.91 13.72
CA ILE A 458 24.49 -37.79 13.74
C ILE A 458 25.09 -37.91 12.33
N GLN A 459 24.26 -38.07 11.28
CA GLN A 459 24.74 -38.16 9.89
C GLN A 459 25.42 -36.86 9.40
N ASN A 460 25.19 -35.73 10.06
CA ASN A 460 25.84 -34.45 9.76
C ASN A 460 26.98 -34.07 10.72
N GLY A 461 27.31 -34.94 11.68
CA GLY A 461 28.43 -34.74 12.61
C GLY A 461 28.09 -33.87 13.82
N ILE A 462 26.81 -33.79 14.20
CA ILE A 462 26.38 -33.11 15.43
C ILE A 462 26.16 -34.19 16.51
N ASN A 463 26.89 -34.10 17.62
CA ASN A 463 26.71 -35.01 18.75
C ASN A 463 25.44 -34.64 19.54
N VAL A 464 24.70 -35.63 20.03
CA VAL A 464 23.53 -35.46 20.90
C VAL A 464 23.85 -34.60 22.14
N ALA A 465 25.05 -34.75 22.72
CA ALA A 465 25.52 -33.93 23.84
C ALA A 465 25.81 -32.46 23.47
N GLN A 466 25.90 -32.15 22.17
CA GLN A 466 25.98 -30.78 21.65
C GLN A 466 24.60 -30.23 21.23
N ALA A 467 23.58 -31.07 21.05
CA ALA A 467 22.26 -30.63 20.58
C ALA A 467 21.61 -29.61 21.54
N SER A 468 21.84 -29.77 22.85
CA SER A 468 21.43 -28.82 23.89
C SER A 468 22.08 -27.44 23.78
N MET A 469 23.26 -27.31 23.16
CA MET A 469 23.95 -26.03 22.96
C MET A 469 23.16 -25.12 22.00
N PHE A 470 22.46 -25.70 21.03
CA PHE A 470 21.70 -24.99 19.99
C PHE A 470 20.26 -24.62 20.40
N SER A 471 19.90 -24.79 21.68
CA SER A 471 18.61 -24.33 22.23
C SER A 471 18.41 -22.83 21.96
N GLY A 472 17.38 -22.50 21.18
CA GLY A 472 17.06 -21.16 20.71
C GLY A 472 17.22 -20.97 19.19
N VAL A 473 17.95 -21.85 18.50
CA VAL A 473 18.06 -21.86 17.02
C VAL A 473 17.14 -22.92 16.40
N TYR A 474 17.06 -24.08 17.05
CA TYR A 474 16.02 -25.08 16.80
C TYR A 474 15.34 -25.48 18.10
N THR A 475 14.07 -25.86 18.00
CA THR A 475 13.31 -26.47 19.08
C THR A 475 13.53 -27.98 19.07
N GLN A 476 14.01 -28.51 20.19
CA GLN A 476 13.94 -29.95 20.48
C GLN A 476 12.51 -30.26 20.96
N ILE A 477 11.87 -31.24 20.32
CA ILE A 477 10.57 -31.76 20.75
C ILE A 477 10.87 -32.94 21.68
N PHE A 478 10.71 -32.71 22.97
CA PHE A 478 10.84 -33.72 24.02
C PHE A 478 9.85 -33.40 25.13
N ASN A 479 9.30 -34.43 25.78
CA ASN A 479 8.38 -34.28 26.90
C ASN A 479 8.84 -35.26 27.98
N GLU A 480 9.38 -34.76 29.10
CA GLU A 480 10.04 -35.59 30.11
C GLU A 480 9.04 -36.53 30.83
N ASP A 481 7.76 -36.18 30.85
CA ASP A 481 6.67 -36.97 31.45
C ASP A 481 6.24 -38.19 30.59
N LEU A 482 6.55 -38.22 29.28
CA LEU A 482 6.10 -39.27 28.37
C LEU A 482 7.04 -40.49 28.35
N THR A 483 6.95 -41.32 29.39
CA THR A 483 7.72 -42.57 29.59
C THR A 483 7.68 -43.59 28.44
N LEU A 484 6.82 -43.39 27.44
CA LEU A 484 6.47 -44.37 26.40
C LEU A 484 7.31 -44.30 25.11
N CYS A 485 8.08 -43.24 24.83
CA CYS A 485 8.83 -43.06 23.58
C CYS A 485 10.26 -42.54 23.79
N LYS A 486 11.21 -42.95 22.92
CA LYS A 486 12.66 -42.69 23.07
C LYS A 486 13.34 -41.93 21.91
N GLU A 487 12.63 -41.64 20.83
CA GLU A 487 13.20 -41.05 19.60
C GLU A 487 13.02 -39.51 19.61
N LYS A 488 14.13 -38.74 19.52
CA LYS A 488 14.09 -37.27 19.57
C LYS A 488 13.89 -36.64 18.19
N THR A 489 13.06 -35.59 18.12
CA THR A 489 12.79 -34.80 16.91
C THR A 489 13.12 -33.33 17.11
N PHE A 490 13.46 -32.66 16.01
CA PHE A 490 13.97 -31.28 16.01
C PHE A 490 13.46 -30.53 14.77
N CYS A 491 13.21 -29.23 14.92
CA CYS A 491 12.89 -28.31 13.81
C CYS A 491 13.43 -26.91 14.09
N PHE A 492 13.81 -26.16 13.05
CA PHE A 492 14.25 -24.77 13.21
C PHE A 492 13.09 -23.88 13.67
N VAL A 493 13.36 -22.89 14.52
CA VAL A 493 12.33 -21.99 15.10
C VAL A 493 11.54 -21.25 14.00
N HIS A 494 12.18 -20.97 12.87
CA HIS A 494 11.53 -20.42 11.67
C HIS A 494 12.27 -20.88 10.40
N LEU A 495 11.59 -20.92 9.25
CA LEU A 495 12.20 -21.34 7.97
C LEU A 495 13.34 -20.40 7.56
N SER A 496 13.19 -19.09 7.73
CA SER A 496 14.26 -18.13 7.45
C SER A 496 15.52 -18.31 8.32
N ILE A 497 15.42 -18.95 9.49
CA ILE A 497 16.60 -19.34 10.29
C ILE A 497 17.33 -20.50 9.62
N GLN A 498 16.60 -21.52 9.13
CA GLN A 498 17.16 -22.60 8.31
C GLN A 498 17.83 -22.04 7.03
N GLU A 499 17.18 -21.11 6.34
CA GLU A 499 17.75 -20.47 5.14
C GLU A 499 18.99 -19.64 5.43
N PHE A 500 19.03 -18.88 6.52
CA PHE A 500 20.22 -18.14 6.93
C PHE A 500 21.39 -19.08 7.27
N PHE A 501 21.16 -20.14 8.04
CA PHE A 501 22.21 -21.12 8.36
C PHE A 501 22.66 -21.89 7.11
N ALA A 502 21.78 -22.14 6.15
CA ALA A 502 22.14 -22.69 4.85
C ALA A 502 23.00 -21.73 4.02
N ALA A 503 22.64 -20.44 3.95
CA ALA A 503 23.42 -19.42 3.26
C ALA A 503 24.82 -19.22 3.90
N LEU A 504 24.88 -19.19 5.23
CA LEU A 504 26.12 -19.09 6.01
C LEU A 504 27.04 -20.29 5.76
N TYR A 505 26.50 -21.51 5.65
CA TYR A 505 27.29 -22.69 5.28
C TYR A 505 27.88 -22.58 3.87
N VAL A 506 27.07 -22.18 2.87
CA VAL A 506 27.54 -21.99 1.50
C VAL A 506 28.63 -20.91 1.43
N PHE A 507 28.44 -19.81 2.16
CA PHE A 507 29.41 -18.71 2.26
C PHE A 507 30.73 -19.16 2.91
N LEU A 508 30.68 -19.80 4.09
CA LEU A 508 31.88 -20.19 4.84
C LEU A 508 32.66 -21.32 4.16
N VAL A 509 31.99 -22.31 3.57
CA VAL A 509 32.67 -23.41 2.84
C VAL A 509 33.34 -22.92 1.56
N PHE A 510 32.77 -21.90 0.89
CA PHE A 510 33.47 -21.26 -0.22
C PHE A 510 34.69 -20.47 0.26
N HIS A 511 34.54 -19.60 1.27
CA HIS A 511 35.61 -18.73 1.74
C HIS A 511 36.76 -19.46 2.43
N ASN A 512 36.46 -20.47 3.23
CA ASN A 512 37.47 -21.28 3.90
C ASN A 512 38.08 -22.29 2.91
N ASP A 513 37.25 -23.16 2.30
CA ASP A 513 37.69 -24.38 1.64
C ASP A 513 37.80 -24.27 0.10
N ASN A 514 37.43 -23.13 -0.50
CA ASN A 514 37.34 -22.90 -1.97
C ASN A 514 36.25 -23.75 -2.68
N ILE A 515 35.28 -24.31 -1.95
CA ILE A 515 34.29 -25.25 -2.49
C ILE A 515 32.95 -24.54 -2.75
N ASN A 516 32.59 -24.39 -4.03
CA ASN A 516 31.22 -24.01 -4.42
C ASN A 516 30.30 -25.26 -4.34
N VAL A 517 29.50 -25.34 -3.29
CA VAL A 517 28.55 -26.46 -3.05
C VAL A 517 27.25 -26.38 -3.87
N LEU A 518 26.98 -25.27 -4.56
CA LEU A 518 25.77 -25.13 -5.40
C LEU A 518 25.91 -25.87 -6.73
N VAL A 519 27.14 -26.09 -7.21
CA VAL A 519 27.43 -26.81 -8.45
C VAL A 519 27.46 -28.31 -8.20
N LYS A 520 26.43 -29.02 -8.67
CA LYS A 520 26.41 -30.50 -8.65
C LYS A 520 27.55 -31.06 -9.52
N LYS A 521 28.31 -32.02 -8.99
CA LYS A 521 29.44 -32.68 -9.65
C LYS A 521 28.98 -33.66 -10.75
N SER A 522 28.38 -33.15 -11.84
CA SER A 522 28.03 -33.95 -13.01
C SER A 522 29.28 -34.46 -13.74
N SER A 523 29.22 -35.71 -14.20
CA SER A 523 30.41 -36.52 -14.48
C SER A 523 30.89 -36.45 -15.94
N VAL A 524 31.37 -35.27 -16.38
CA VAL A 524 32.19 -35.14 -17.61
C VAL A 524 33.42 -34.24 -17.37
N SER A 525 33.24 -33.03 -16.84
CA SER A 525 34.23 -31.94 -16.89
C SER A 525 35.41 -32.03 -15.89
N ARG A 526 35.86 -33.23 -15.50
CA ARG A 526 36.92 -33.42 -14.47
C ARG A 526 38.29 -32.79 -14.83
N ARG A 527 38.54 -32.40 -16.09
CA ARG A 527 39.82 -31.80 -16.54
C ARG A 527 39.83 -30.27 -16.60
N LEU A 528 38.70 -29.58 -16.40
CA LEU A 528 38.59 -28.12 -16.49
C LEU A 528 38.37 -27.41 -15.13
N LEU A 529 38.10 -28.18 -14.07
CA LEU A 529 37.72 -27.65 -12.74
C LEU A 529 38.90 -27.31 -11.82
N PHE A 530 40.14 -27.30 -12.33
CA PHE A 530 41.33 -26.81 -11.62
C PHE A 530 41.65 -25.32 -11.91
N ARG A 531 40.73 -24.61 -12.56
CA ARG A 531 40.71 -23.13 -12.58
C ARG A 531 39.88 -22.68 -11.38
N ASP A 532 40.41 -21.77 -10.56
CA ASP A 532 39.79 -21.37 -9.28
C ASP A 532 38.28 -21.11 -9.41
N SER A 533 37.53 -21.63 -8.43
CA SER A 533 36.11 -21.40 -8.26
C SER A 533 35.88 -19.90 -8.04
N SER A 534 35.54 -19.18 -9.09
CA SER A 534 35.34 -17.73 -8.99
C SER A 534 34.12 -17.41 -8.12
N GLU A 535 34.31 -16.49 -7.18
CA GLU A 535 33.27 -15.93 -6.31
C GLU A 535 32.06 -15.40 -7.11
N VAL A 536 32.31 -14.80 -8.28
CA VAL A 536 31.27 -14.35 -9.21
C VAL A 536 30.39 -15.51 -9.69
N ILE A 537 30.95 -16.70 -9.88
CA ILE A 537 30.21 -17.90 -10.31
C ILE A 537 29.35 -18.44 -9.17
N LEU A 538 29.81 -18.35 -7.91
CA LEU A 538 29.00 -18.71 -6.74
C LEU A 538 27.71 -17.87 -6.69
N TYR A 539 27.85 -16.54 -6.75
CA TYR A 539 26.70 -15.65 -6.65
C TYR A 539 25.79 -15.68 -7.88
N LYS A 540 26.35 -15.85 -9.09
CA LYS A 540 25.53 -16.05 -10.30
C LYS A 540 24.74 -17.36 -10.26
N GLU A 541 25.33 -18.50 -9.90
CA GLU A 541 24.58 -19.75 -9.76
C GLU A 541 23.56 -19.71 -8.61
N ALA A 542 23.79 -18.92 -7.55
CA ALA A 542 22.78 -18.68 -6.52
C ALA A 542 21.56 -17.92 -7.08
N VAL A 543 21.78 -16.86 -7.86
CA VAL A 543 20.72 -16.11 -8.56
C VAL A 543 19.94 -17.04 -9.51
N GLU A 544 20.62 -17.84 -10.33
CA GLU A 544 19.94 -18.78 -11.22
C GLU A 544 19.19 -19.89 -10.45
N LYS A 545 19.73 -20.39 -9.31
CA LYS A 545 19.06 -21.41 -8.48
C LYS A 545 17.76 -20.88 -7.87
N ALA A 546 17.74 -19.62 -7.43
CA ALA A 546 16.51 -18.97 -6.96
C ALA A 546 15.51 -18.73 -8.10
N LEU A 547 15.95 -18.18 -9.24
CA LEU A 547 15.06 -17.89 -10.38
C LEU A 547 14.46 -19.14 -11.05
N ARG A 548 15.10 -20.31 -10.89
CA ARG A 548 14.58 -21.64 -11.28
C ARG A 548 13.55 -22.20 -10.27
N CYS A 549 13.41 -21.62 -9.09
CA CYS A 549 12.48 -22.09 -8.04
C CYS A 549 11.19 -21.27 -8.07
N GLU A 550 10.13 -21.82 -8.65
CA GLU A 550 8.87 -21.10 -8.87
C GLU A 550 8.25 -20.62 -7.55
N ASN A 551 8.13 -21.52 -6.57
CA ASN A 551 7.65 -21.23 -5.21
C ASN A 551 8.52 -20.22 -4.44
N GLY A 552 9.78 -19.97 -4.84
CA GLY A 552 10.67 -19.04 -4.12
C GLY A 552 11.34 -19.58 -2.86
N HIS A 553 11.45 -20.90 -2.68
CA HIS A 553 12.10 -21.53 -1.50
C HIS A 553 13.63 -21.28 -1.38
N TYR A 554 14.19 -20.42 -2.24
CA TYR A 554 15.58 -19.97 -2.18
C TYR A 554 15.70 -18.44 -2.19
N ASP A 555 14.58 -17.71 -2.11
CA ASP A 555 14.57 -16.24 -2.21
C ASP A 555 15.30 -15.61 -1.01
N MET A 556 14.95 -16.02 0.20
CA MET A 556 15.59 -15.54 1.43
C MET A 556 17.00 -16.10 1.59
N PHE A 557 17.23 -17.38 1.25
CA PHE A 557 18.59 -17.93 1.09
C PHE A 557 19.48 -17.06 0.18
N LEU A 558 18.97 -16.57 -0.97
CA LEU A 558 19.72 -15.71 -1.89
C LEU A 558 19.99 -14.33 -1.28
N ARG A 559 18.97 -13.69 -0.69
CA ARG A 559 19.12 -12.41 0.02
C ARG A 559 20.23 -12.49 1.08
N PHE A 560 20.20 -13.52 1.92
CA PHE A 560 21.24 -13.78 2.92
C PHE A 560 22.61 -14.05 2.30
N LEU A 561 22.72 -14.91 1.28
CA LEU A 561 24.01 -15.25 0.67
C LEU A 561 24.67 -14.03 0.00
N LEU A 562 23.88 -13.11 -0.55
CA LEU A 562 24.36 -11.85 -1.12
C LEU A 562 24.69 -10.81 -0.03
N GLY A 563 23.85 -10.65 0.99
CA GLY A 563 24.16 -9.79 2.13
C GLY A 563 25.40 -10.25 2.92
N LEU A 564 25.66 -11.57 2.97
CA LEU A 564 26.87 -12.14 3.56
C LEU A 564 28.15 -11.75 2.79
N SER A 565 28.06 -11.41 1.50
CA SER A 565 29.19 -10.97 0.66
C SER A 565 29.66 -9.53 0.89
N MET A 566 28.95 -8.77 1.72
CA MET A 566 29.27 -7.38 2.01
C MET A 566 30.46 -7.29 2.96
N GLU A 567 31.46 -6.48 2.59
CA GLU A 567 32.69 -6.29 3.37
C GLU A 567 32.41 -5.76 4.80
N SER A 568 31.33 -4.98 4.97
CA SER A 568 30.81 -4.53 6.28
C SER A 568 30.36 -5.66 7.19
N ASN A 569 30.03 -6.82 6.64
CA ASN A 569 29.49 -7.97 7.34
C ASN A 569 30.59 -9.03 7.58
N HIS A 570 31.68 -8.99 6.79
CA HIS A 570 32.87 -9.82 7.00
C HIS A 570 33.61 -9.51 8.32
N THR A 571 33.53 -8.27 8.81
CA THR A 571 34.08 -7.86 10.12
C THR A 571 33.40 -8.61 11.28
N LEU A 572 32.06 -8.68 11.26
CA LEU A 572 31.23 -9.38 12.23
C LEU A 572 31.45 -10.91 12.18
N LEU A 573 31.78 -11.45 11.00
CA LEU A 573 32.03 -12.87 10.77
C LEU A 573 33.51 -13.29 10.89
N LYS A 574 34.42 -12.36 11.20
CA LYS A 574 35.88 -12.55 11.19
C LYS A 574 36.37 -13.75 12.01
N HIS A 575 35.68 -14.13 13.10
CA HIS A 575 36.03 -15.29 13.92
C HIS A 575 35.66 -16.65 13.29
N LEU A 576 34.74 -16.65 12.31
CA LEU A 576 34.24 -17.84 11.61
C LEU A 576 34.93 -18.08 10.26
N MET A 577 35.58 -17.07 9.68
CA MET A 577 36.34 -17.17 8.44
C MET A 577 37.81 -17.53 8.73
N THR A 578 38.39 -18.43 7.94
CA THR A 578 39.83 -18.75 7.95
C THR A 578 40.59 -18.14 6.77
N SER A 579 39.86 -17.64 5.77
CA SER A 579 40.40 -16.94 4.60
C SER A 579 39.35 -15.99 4.04
N ASN A 580 39.79 -14.82 3.58
CA ASN A 580 38.96 -13.93 2.76
C ASN A 580 39.38 -14.13 1.29
N ARG A 581 38.42 -14.49 0.44
CA ARG A 581 38.61 -14.74 -1.01
C ARG A 581 37.96 -13.65 -1.87
N THR A 582 37.31 -12.67 -1.23
CA THR A 582 36.52 -11.65 -1.92
C THR A 582 37.37 -10.71 -2.74
N LYS A 583 36.88 -10.42 -3.95
CA LYS A 583 37.54 -9.51 -4.89
C LYS A 583 36.65 -8.28 -5.10
N SER A 584 37.22 -7.09 -4.99
CA SER A 584 36.53 -5.80 -5.20
C SER A 584 35.62 -5.78 -6.45
N ARG A 585 36.07 -6.39 -7.55
CA ARG A 585 35.33 -6.47 -8.82
C ARG A 585 34.12 -7.43 -8.79
N THR A 586 34.08 -8.41 -7.89
CA THR A 586 32.98 -9.39 -7.80
C THR A 586 31.64 -8.72 -7.58
N ARG A 587 31.55 -7.82 -6.58
CA ARG A 587 30.28 -7.16 -6.23
C ARG A 587 29.66 -6.43 -7.44
N ALA A 588 30.47 -5.73 -8.22
CA ALA A 588 30.03 -5.03 -9.44
C ALA A 588 29.53 -5.99 -10.54
N GLU A 589 30.19 -7.13 -10.75
CA GLU A 589 29.76 -8.13 -11.75
C GLU A 589 28.51 -8.90 -11.32
N THR A 590 28.31 -9.10 -10.01
CA THR A 590 27.10 -9.67 -9.42
C THR A 590 25.92 -8.70 -9.53
N ILE A 591 26.09 -7.43 -9.13
CA ILE A 591 25.09 -6.36 -9.29
C ILE A 591 24.67 -6.24 -10.77
N LYS A 592 25.64 -6.16 -11.69
CA LYS A 592 25.36 -6.10 -13.13
C LYS A 592 24.49 -7.26 -13.61
N HIS A 593 24.79 -8.49 -13.20
CA HIS A 593 24.01 -9.68 -13.54
C HIS A 593 22.58 -9.62 -12.98
N ILE A 594 22.41 -9.11 -11.75
CA ILE A 594 21.10 -8.92 -11.12
C ILE A 594 20.28 -7.87 -11.88
N LYS A 595 20.89 -6.71 -12.22
CA LYS A 595 20.25 -5.67 -13.04
C LYS A 595 19.86 -6.20 -14.43
N GLU A 596 20.72 -6.97 -15.09
CA GLU A 596 20.43 -7.63 -16.37
C GLU A 596 19.24 -8.59 -16.26
N LYS A 597 19.19 -9.41 -15.21
CA LYS A 597 18.08 -10.34 -14.95
C LYS A 597 16.76 -9.58 -14.72
N ILE A 598 16.76 -8.53 -13.91
CA ILE A 598 15.60 -7.65 -13.69
C ILE A 598 15.05 -7.09 -15.01
N ARG A 599 15.92 -6.56 -15.89
CA ARG A 599 15.48 -6.02 -17.20
C ARG A 599 14.92 -7.10 -18.14
N SER A 600 15.23 -8.38 -17.92
CA SER A 600 14.78 -9.52 -18.74
C SER A 600 13.53 -10.25 -18.24
N LEU A 601 13.09 -10.00 -17.00
CA LEU A 601 12.06 -10.79 -16.32
C LEU A 601 10.66 -10.17 -16.43
N PRO A 602 9.63 -10.92 -16.88
CA PRO A 602 8.25 -10.44 -16.92
C PRO A 602 7.50 -10.56 -15.57
N SER A 603 8.02 -11.35 -14.62
CA SER A 603 7.36 -11.62 -13.33
C SER A 603 7.74 -10.58 -12.27
N THR A 604 6.74 -9.84 -11.79
CA THR A 604 6.87 -8.81 -10.75
C THR A 604 7.48 -9.34 -9.44
N GLU A 605 7.08 -10.53 -8.97
CA GLU A 605 7.63 -11.14 -7.75
C GLU A 605 9.09 -11.55 -7.89
N ARG A 606 9.48 -12.12 -9.05
CA ARG A 606 10.87 -12.52 -9.29
C ARG A 606 11.77 -11.29 -9.40
N CYS A 607 11.30 -10.22 -10.03
CA CYS A 607 11.97 -8.92 -10.00
C CYS A 607 12.09 -8.39 -8.57
N LEU A 608 11.01 -8.40 -7.80
CA LEU A 608 11.01 -7.93 -6.40
C LEU A 608 12.07 -8.62 -5.55
N ASN A 609 12.20 -9.95 -5.61
CA ASN A 609 13.22 -10.64 -4.82
C ASN A 609 14.64 -10.18 -5.21
N LEU A 610 14.88 -9.93 -6.50
CA LEU A 610 16.14 -9.36 -6.97
C LEU A 610 16.36 -7.90 -6.50
N PHE A 611 15.32 -7.10 -6.28
CA PHE A 611 15.44 -5.79 -5.64
C PHE A 611 15.80 -5.87 -4.15
N HIS A 612 15.20 -6.82 -3.40
CA HIS A 612 15.67 -7.09 -2.03
C HIS A 612 17.14 -7.55 -2.01
N CYS A 613 17.58 -8.30 -3.03
CA CYS A 613 18.99 -8.66 -3.19
C CYS A 613 19.90 -7.46 -3.48
N LEU A 614 19.46 -6.46 -4.27
CA LEU A 614 20.20 -5.20 -4.46
C LEU A 614 20.23 -4.37 -3.17
N ASN A 615 19.16 -4.37 -2.38
CA ASN A 615 19.11 -3.70 -1.08
C ASN A 615 20.09 -4.33 -0.06
N GLU A 616 20.17 -5.66 0.02
CA GLU A 616 21.18 -6.36 0.85
C GLU A 616 22.63 -6.12 0.36
N LEU A 617 22.82 -5.75 -0.91
CA LEU A 617 24.11 -5.34 -1.50
C LEU A 617 24.39 -3.82 -1.40
N ASN A 618 23.45 -3.07 -0.81
CA ASN A 618 23.42 -1.61 -0.72
C ASN A 618 23.61 -0.91 -2.09
N ASP A 619 22.91 -1.38 -3.13
CA ASP A 619 22.89 -0.77 -4.47
C ASP A 619 21.59 0.00 -4.74
N ILE A 620 21.62 1.32 -4.49
CA ILE A 620 20.53 2.24 -4.82
C ILE A 620 20.57 2.63 -6.32
N SER A 621 21.68 2.39 -7.02
CA SER A 621 21.93 2.96 -8.36
C SER A 621 20.98 2.48 -9.46
N LEU A 622 20.18 1.43 -9.24
CA LEU A 622 19.10 1.07 -10.18
C LEU A 622 17.87 1.99 -10.06
N LEU A 623 17.61 2.58 -8.89
CA LEU A 623 16.62 3.65 -8.74
C LEU A 623 17.08 4.89 -9.51
N GLU A 624 18.32 5.33 -9.29
CA GLU A 624 18.93 6.48 -9.97
C GLU A 624 18.92 6.29 -11.49
N GLU A 625 19.28 5.10 -11.97
CA GLU A 625 19.24 4.71 -13.38
C GLU A 625 17.81 4.83 -13.95
N ILE A 626 16.80 4.23 -13.30
CA ILE A 626 15.40 4.29 -13.75
C ILE A 626 14.84 5.72 -13.70
N GLN A 627 15.16 6.49 -12.66
CA GLN A 627 14.76 7.88 -12.54
C GLN A 627 15.43 8.76 -13.62
N SER A 628 16.68 8.50 -13.98
CA SER A 628 17.38 9.23 -15.05
C SER A 628 16.76 8.99 -16.44
N PHE A 629 16.34 7.75 -16.73
CA PHE A 629 15.61 7.42 -17.96
C PHE A 629 14.23 8.11 -18.05
N LEU A 630 13.60 8.38 -16.91
CA LEU A 630 12.29 9.04 -16.84
C LEU A 630 12.41 10.59 -16.88
N GLY A 631 13.36 11.14 -16.13
CA GLY A 631 13.55 12.59 -15.98
C GLY A 631 14.12 13.31 -17.21
N LEU A 632 14.68 12.59 -18.19
CA LEU A 632 15.29 13.18 -19.39
C LEU A 632 14.28 13.78 -20.39
N GLY A 633 12.97 13.59 -20.20
CA GLY A 633 11.92 14.36 -20.89
C GLY A 633 11.80 14.15 -22.41
N SER A 634 12.57 13.24 -22.99
CA SER A 634 12.56 12.93 -24.42
C SER A 634 12.84 11.45 -24.65
N LEU A 635 11.89 10.75 -25.29
CA LEU A 635 11.96 9.53 -26.13
C LEU A 635 10.63 8.78 -26.05
N ASP A 636 9.89 8.70 -27.17
CA ASP A 636 8.49 8.24 -27.24
C ASP A 636 8.23 6.75 -26.92
N GLU A 637 9.29 5.93 -26.73
CA GLU A 637 9.16 4.46 -26.79
C GLU A 637 9.53 3.71 -25.51
N ALA A 638 10.07 4.38 -24.47
CA ALA A 638 10.58 3.74 -23.25
C ALA A 638 9.46 3.32 -22.24
N LYS A 639 8.48 2.53 -22.69
CA LYS A 639 7.43 1.97 -21.82
C LYS A 639 8.01 0.94 -20.84
N LEU A 640 8.22 1.36 -19.59
CA LEU A 640 8.55 0.46 -18.48
C LEU A 640 7.50 -0.67 -18.37
N SER A 641 7.97 -1.90 -18.16
CA SER A 641 7.09 -3.06 -17.98
C SER A 641 6.26 -2.95 -16.70
N PRO A 642 5.14 -3.68 -16.57
CA PRO A 642 4.36 -3.71 -15.33
C PRO A 642 5.20 -4.11 -14.09
N ALA A 643 6.18 -5.00 -14.27
CA ALA A 643 7.12 -5.40 -13.23
C ALA A 643 8.08 -4.25 -12.85
N GLN A 644 8.56 -3.46 -13.82
CA GLN A 644 9.39 -2.27 -13.57
C GLN A 644 8.62 -1.12 -12.91
N TRP A 645 7.33 -0.94 -13.24
CA TRP A 645 6.47 0.03 -12.56
C TRP A 645 6.17 -0.36 -11.11
N ALA A 646 5.72 -1.61 -10.88
CA ALA A 646 5.47 -2.11 -9.52
C ALA A 646 6.74 -2.12 -8.66
N THR A 647 7.90 -2.34 -9.30
CA THR A 647 9.23 -2.14 -8.72
C THR A 647 9.49 -0.69 -8.30
N LEU A 648 9.31 0.28 -9.22
CA LEU A 648 9.59 1.70 -8.93
C LEU A 648 8.71 2.21 -7.78
N VAL A 649 7.41 1.86 -7.83
CA VAL A 649 6.45 2.12 -6.75
C VAL A 649 6.92 1.48 -5.44
N PHE A 650 7.39 0.23 -5.47
CA PHE A 650 7.90 -0.43 -4.27
C PHE A 650 9.13 0.29 -3.69
N VAL A 651 10.17 0.56 -4.48
CA VAL A 651 11.40 1.19 -3.97
C VAL A 651 11.11 2.60 -3.41
N LEU A 652 10.26 3.38 -4.06
CA LEU A 652 9.82 4.69 -3.54
C LEU A 652 9.03 4.57 -2.22
N LEU A 653 8.20 3.55 -2.07
CA LEU A 653 7.51 3.21 -0.81
C LEU A 653 8.40 2.51 0.23
N THR A 654 9.68 2.25 -0.08
CA THR A 654 10.65 1.66 0.84
C THR A 654 11.96 2.44 0.99
N SER A 655 11.97 3.71 0.58
CA SER A 655 13.03 4.65 0.95
C SER A 655 13.14 4.79 2.47
N GLU A 656 14.31 5.16 2.99
CA GLU A 656 14.45 5.61 4.38
C GLU A 656 13.82 6.99 4.60
N ASP A 657 13.72 7.81 3.55
CA ASP A 657 13.09 9.14 3.56
C ASP A 657 11.58 9.07 3.32
N GLU A 658 10.78 9.75 4.15
CA GLU A 658 9.37 10.00 3.86
C GLU A 658 9.22 10.92 2.65
N LEU A 659 8.39 10.53 1.68
CA LEU A 659 8.19 11.22 0.40
C LEU A 659 7.32 12.48 0.54
N SER A 660 7.83 13.46 1.30
CA SER A 660 7.18 14.74 1.60
C SER A 660 6.71 15.50 0.35
N LEU A 661 7.44 15.40 -0.76
CA LEU A 661 7.11 16.00 -2.05
C LEU A 661 7.08 14.95 -3.17
N PHE A 662 5.90 14.70 -3.72
CA PHE A 662 5.69 13.94 -4.95
C PHE A 662 5.54 14.90 -6.15
N VAL A 663 6.26 14.62 -7.24
CA VAL A 663 6.18 15.40 -8.50
C VAL A 663 6.01 14.42 -9.66
N LEU A 664 4.84 14.42 -10.32
CA LEU A 664 4.53 13.46 -11.39
C LEU A 664 5.41 13.67 -12.63
N SER A 665 5.72 14.93 -12.94
CA SER A 665 6.57 15.32 -14.08
C SER A 665 8.05 14.96 -13.94
N ASN A 666 8.50 14.48 -12.77
CA ASN A 666 9.82 13.83 -12.61
C ASN A 666 9.82 12.39 -13.16
N TYR A 667 8.65 11.80 -13.41
CA TYR A 667 8.49 10.43 -13.89
C TYR A 667 7.97 10.42 -15.33
N ASN A 668 6.70 10.79 -15.54
CA ASN A 668 6.09 10.86 -16.86
C ASN A 668 4.82 11.71 -16.82
N ARG A 669 4.63 12.59 -17.80
CA ARG A 669 3.46 13.47 -17.94
C ARG A 669 2.28 12.71 -18.59
N SER A 670 1.73 11.73 -17.88
CA SER A 670 0.58 10.93 -18.34
C SER A 670 -0.29 10.36 -17.21
N GLU A 671 -1.55 10.08 -17.55
CA GLU A 671 -2.51 9.44 -16.66
C GLU A 671 -2.11 8.02 -16.25
N ASP A 672 -1.57 7.21 -17.18
CA ASP A 672 -1.09 5.85 -16.86
C ASP A 672 0.02 5.86 -15.79
N CYS A 673 0.90 6.86 -15.82
CA CYS A 673 1.88 7.08 -14.77
C CYS A 673 1.22 7.47 -13.43
N LEU A 674 0.26 8.40 -13.43
CA LEU A 674 -0.50 8.76 -12.23
C LEU A 674 -1.21 7.55 -11.60
N LEU A 675 -1.85 6.71 -12.41
CA LEU A 675 -2.56 5.51 -11.95
C LEU A 675 -1.61 4.49 -11.33
N ARG A 676 -0.44 4.26 -11.92
CA ARG A 676 0.59 3.35 -11.38
C ARG A 676 1.24 3.90 -10.11
N MET A 677 1.47 5.21 -10.06
CA MET A 677 2.13 5.90 -8.95
C MET A 677 1.16 6.31 -7.82
N LEU A 678 -0.15 6.04 -7.95
CA LEU A 678 -1.17 6.34 -6.95
C LEU A 678 -0.84 5.84 -5.53
N PRO A 679 -0.20 4.66 -5.32
CA PRO A 679 0.24 4.24 -3.98
C PRO A 679 1.30 5.17 -3.37
N VAL A 680 2.22 5.69 -4.20
CA VAL A 680 3.27 6.66 -3.81
C VAL A 680 2.65 8.03 -3.51
N LEU A 681 1.69 8.46 -4.35
CA LEU A 681 0.95 9.70 -4.16
C LEU A 681 0.24 9.75 -2.80
N LYS A 682 -0.38 8.64 -2.35
CA LYS A 682 -1.09 8.56 -1.07
C LYS A 682 -0.20 8.80 0.16
N THR A 683 1.10 8.50 0.07
CA THR A 683 2.06 8.75 1.15
C THR A 683 2.62 10.17 1.20
N ALA A 684 2.36 11.00 0.19
CA ALA A 684 2.94 12.34 0.11
C ALA A 684 2.20 13.39 0.96
N ILE A 685 2.92 14.46 1.33
CA ILE A 685 2.34 15.66 1.96
C ILE A 685 2.06 16.73 0.89
N VAL A 686 2.95 16.88 -0.08
CA VAL A 686 2.82 17.81 -1.21
C VAL A 686 2.81 17.02 -2.52
N ALA A 687 1.83 17.28 -3.38
CA ALA A 687 1.66 16.62 -4.67
C ALA A 687 1.62 17.65 -5.81
N LYS A 688 2.62 17.61 -6.69
CA LYS A 688 2.67 18.40 -7.93
C LYS A 688 2.34 17.52 -9.13
N LEU A 689 1.13 17.71 -9.66
CA LEU A 689 0.57 17.02 -10.82
C LEU A 689 0.36 18.00 -12.00
N ASN A 690 0.92 19.21 -11.91
CA ASN A 690 0.70 20.29 -12.88
C ASN A 690 1.39 20.03 -14.23
N ALA A 691 0.78 20.49 -15.32
CA ALA A 691 1.26 20.31 -16.70
C ALA A 691 1.61 18.84 -17.06
N CYS A 692 0.79 17.88 -16.60
CA CYS A 692 1.03 16.44 -16.71
C CYS A 692 0.07 15.72 -17.69
N ASN A 693 -0.58 16.46 -18.60
CA ASN A 693 -1.54 15.94 -19.58
C ASN A 693 -2.73 15.18 -18.97
N LEU A 694 -3.14 15.54 -17.75
CA LEU A 694 -4.27 14.91 -17.06
C LEU A 694 -5.62 15.44 -17.58
N THR A 695 -6.63 14.58 -17.59
CA THR A 695 -7.99 14.90 -18.02
C THR A 695 -9.05 14.29 -17.08
N VAL A 696 -10.33 14.45 -17.43
CA VAL A 696 -11.52 13.95 -16.69
C VAL A 696 -11.38 12.48 -16.24
N THR A 697 -10.77 11.62 -17.06
CA THR A 697 -10.65 10.17 -16.86
C THR A 697 -9.94 9.79 -15.56
N CYS A 698 -8.92 10.55 -15.15
CA CYS A 698 -8.19 10.26 -13.92
C CYS A 698 -8.88 10.76 -12.63
N CYS A 699 -9.88 11.64 -12.75
CA CYS A 699 -10.43 12.39 -11.62
C CYS A 699 -11.15 11.51 -10.58
N GLU A 700 -11.88 10.47 -10.98
CA GLU A 700 -12.53 9.53 -10.05
C GLU A 700 -11.50 8.78 -9.19
N ILE A 701 -10.45 8.27 -9.85
CA ILE A 701 -9.40 7.51 -9.18
C ILE A 701 -8.56 8.45 -8.28
N LEU A 702 -8.27 9.67 -8.75
CA LEU A 702 -7.62 10.70 -7.95
C LEU A 702 -8.47 11.15 -6.74
N ALA A 703 -9.80 11.21 -6.86
CA ALA A 703 -10.70 11.50 -5.74
C ALA A 703 -10.60 10.45 -4.63
N SER A 704 -10.53 9.16 -4.99
CA SER A 704 -10.24 8.06 -4.05
C SER A 704 -8.79 8.10 -3.52
N GLY A 705 -7.88 8.67 -4.32
CA GLY A 705 -6.48 8.95 -3.98
C GLY A 705 -6.38 9.90 -2.79
N ILE A 706 -6.89 11.12 -2.97
CA ILE A 706 -6.69 12.25 -2.05
C ILE A 706 -7.44 12.09 -0.72
N SER A 707 -8.63 11.51 -0.72
CA SER A 707 -9.43 11.27 0.50
C SER A 707 -8.80 10.26 1.46
N SER A 708 -7.95 9.36 0.95
CA SER A 708 -7.24 8.34 1.75
C SER A 708 -5.75 8.66 1.95
N SER A 709 -5.35 9.92 1.75
CA SER A 709 -3.95 10.39 1.76
C SER A 709 -3.59 11.27 2.96
N GLN A 710 -2.31 11.64 3.08
CA GLN A 710 -1.84 12.69 3.98
C GLN A 710 -1.60 14.06 3.29
N ILE A 711 -2.00 14.20 2.02
CA ILE A 711 -1.67 15.38 1.20
C ILE A 711 -2.34 16.63 1.79
N THR A 712 -1.53 17.66 2.08
CA THR A 712 -2.00 18.99 2.46
C THR A 712 -1.97 19.97 1.29
N ASP A 713 -1.12 19.74 0.28
CA ASP A 713 -0.91 20.68 -0.81
C ASP A 713 -0.93 19.97 -2.16
N LEU A 714 -1.97 20.25 -2.97
CA LEU A 714 -2.17 19.67 -4.30
C LEU A 714 -2.11 20.74 -5.39
N ASP A 715 -1.29 20.51 -6.40
CA ASP A 715 -1.21 21.32 -7.61
C ASP A 715 -1.61 20.49 -8.84
N LEU A 716 -2.73 20.86 -9.45
CA LEU A 716 -3.34 20.22 -10.63
C LEU A 716 -3.31 21.15 -11.85
N SER A 717 -2.63 22.29 -11.77
CA SER A 717 -2.64 23.36 -12.78
C SER A 717 -2.24 22.89 -14.18
N ASP A 718 -2.71 23.58 -15.22
CA ASP A 718 -2.34 23.35 -16.62
C ASP A 718 -2.64 21.92 -17.14
N ASN A 719 -3.75 21.34 -16.66
CA ASN A 719 -4.30 20.05 -17.10
C ASN A 719 -5.75 20.24 -17.58
N ASN A 720 -6.18 19.51 -18.62
CA ASN A 720 -7.51 19.67 -19.22
C ASN A 720 -8.58 18.87 -18.44
N LEU A 721 -8.80 19.24 -17.17
CA LEU A 721 -9.74 18.55 -16.28
C LEU A 721 -11.20 18.84 -16.63
N ALA A 722 -11.49 20.06 -17.09
CA ALA A 722 -12.85 20.56 -17.36
C ALA A 722 -13.82 20.45 -16.17
N ASP A 723 -15.03 20.99 -16.31
CA ASP A 723 -15.99 21.05 -15.20
C ASP A 723 -16.37 19.67 -14.65
N LYS A 724 -16.50 18.67 -15.54
CA LYS A 724 -16.75 17.28 -15.14
C LYS A 724 -15.63 16.72 -14.26
N GLY A 725 -14.36 17.10 -14.49
CA GLY A 725 -13.24 16.69 -13.65
C GLY A 725 -13.38 17.17 -12.20
N ILE A 726 -13.86 18.41 -12.00
CA ILE A 726 -14.05 18.99 -10.65
C ILE A 726 -15.27 18.39 -9.95
N ILE A 727 -16.37 18.15 -10.70
CA ILE A 727 -17.55 17.46 -10.18
C ILE A 727 -17.16 16.08 -9.62
N LEU A 728 -16.33 15.32 -10.35
CA LEU A 728 -15.83 14.01 -9.90
C LEU A 728 -14.85 14.10 -8.72
N LEU A 729 -13.96 15.11 -8.71
CA LEU A 729 -13.04 15.34 -7.58
C LEU A 729 -13.74 15.79 -6.29
N SER A 730 -14.92 16.39 -6.37
CA SER A 730 -15.61 17.03 -5.24
C SER A 730 -15.83 16.11 -4.03
N SER A 731 -16.12 14.82 -4.26
CA SER A 731 -16.33 13.81 -3.22
C SER A 731 -15.04 13.49 -2.45
N GLY A 732 -13.91 13.44 -3.15
CA GLY A 732 -12.58 13.25 -2.57
C GLY A 732 -12.10 14.50 -1.82
N LEU A 733 -12.30 15.68 -2.41
CA LEU A 733 -11.91 16.97 -1.85
C LEU A 733 -12.58 17.24 -0.50
N LYS A 734 -13.90 17.02 -0.37
CA LYS A 734 -14.67 17.22 0.87
C LYS A 734 -14.15 16.42 2.06
N ASN A 735 -13.51 15.28 1.81
CA ASN A 735 -13.00 14.36 2.82
C ASN A 735 -11.47 14.36 2.92
N SER A 736 -10.79 15.31 2.27
CA SER A 736 -9.33 15.38 2.20
C SER A 736 -8.72 16.20 3.34
N LYS A 737 -7.41 16.03 3.55
CA LYS A 737 -6.60 16.86 4.47
C LYS A 737 -6.02 18.12 3.80
N LEU A 738 -6.48 18.45 2.60
CA LEU A 738 -5.95 19.55 1.80
C LEU A 738 -6.17 20.91 2.45
N LYS A 739 -5.07 21.67 2.55
CA LYS A 739 -4.99 23.08 2.94
C LYS A 739 -4.78 23.97 1.72
N THR A 740 -4.11 23.47 0.69
CA THR A 740 -3.85 24.19 -0.56
C THR A 740 -4.31 23.36 -1.76
N LEU A 741 -5.08 23.97 -2.66
CA LEU A 741 -5.48 23.40 -3.94
C LEU A 741 -5.26 24.43 -5.05
N ARG A 742 -4.49 24.05 -6.08
CA ARG A 742 -4.31 24.85 -7.29
C ARG A 742 -4.91 24.14 -8.50
N LEU A 743 -5.81 24.83 -9.18
CA LEU A 743 -6.56 24.39 -10.36
C LEU A 743 -6.39 25.42 -11.49
N ARG A 744 -5.20 26.01 -11.60
CA ARG A 744 -4.99 27.08 -12.59
C ARG A 744 -5.13 26.53 -14.00
N SER A 745 -5.77 27.28 -14.89
CA SER A 745 -5.84 26.90 -16.31
C SER A 745 -6.48 25.52 -16.58
N CYS A 746 -7.32 25.02 -15.66
CA CYS A 746 -7.90 23.67 -15.74
C CYS A 746 -9.07 23.51 -16.73
N ASN A 747 -9.31 24.56 -17.55
CA ASN A 747 -10.41 24.66 -18.52
C ASN A 747 -11.80 24.57 -17.86
N LEU A 748 -11.95 25.21 -16.70
CA LEU A 748 -13.18 25.27 -15.92
C LEU A 748 -14.05 26.47 -16.31
N THR A 749 -15.36 26.36 -16.10
CA THR A 749 -16.38 27.38 -16.39
C THR A 749 -17.30 27.58 -15.18
N GLU A 750 -18.35 28.40 -15.32
CA GLU A 750 -19.42 28.52 -14.33
C GLU A 750 -20.11 27.17 -14.00
N LEU A 751 -19.97 26.12 -14.82
CA LEU A 751 -20.61 24.82 -14.58
C LEU A 751 -20.00 24.05 -13.39
N SER A 752 -18.71 24.20 -13.09
CA SER A 752 -18.09 23.59 -11.90
C SER A 752 -18.24 24.41 -10.61
N SER A 753 -18.72 25.65 -10.70
CA SER A 753 -18.84 26.55 -9.53
C SER A 753 -19.65 25.97 -8.37
N GLU A 754 -20.72 25.22 -8.65
CA GLU A 754 -21.53 24.54 -7.63
C GLU A 754 -20.76 23.41 -6.93
N ALA A 755 -19.96 22.65 -7.69
CA ALA A 755 -19.07 21.64 -7.12
C ALA A 755 -18.01 22.28 -6.21
N VAL A 756 -17.38 23.38 -6.65
CA VAL A 756 -16.41 24.17 -5.85
C VAL A 756 -17.06 24.72 -4.58
N ALA A 757 -18.22 25.38 -4.71
CA ALA A 757 -18.97 25.94 -3.58
C ALA A 757 -19.31 24.87 -2.54
N SER A 758 -19.80 23.71 -2.98
CA SER A 758 -20.15 22.58 -2.12
C SER A 758 -18.93 21.87 -1.47
N VAL A 759 -17.71 22.11 -1.97
CA VAL A 759 -16.46 21.65 -1.35
C VAL A 759 -16.03 22.62 -0.24
N ILE A 760 -16.05 23.93 -0.50
CA ILE A 760 -15.61 24.92 0.49
C ILE A 760 -16.60 25.11 1.64
N SER A 761 -17.90 24.92 1.42
CA SER A 761 -18.95 24.97 2.47
C SER A 761 -19.07 23.69 3.31
N SER A 762 -18.23 22.68 3.08
CA SER A 762 -18.30 21.41 3.80
C SER A 762 -17.51 21.45 5.11
N ALA A 763 -18.15 21.12 6.24
CA ALA A 763 -17.54 21.17 7.57
C ALA A 763 -16.25 20.33 7.73
N SER A 764 -16.14 19.22 6.97
CA SER A 764 -14.98 18.34 6.92
C SER A 764 -13.81 18.88 6.08
N CYS A 765 -14.06 19.86 5.20
CA CYS A 765 -13.03 20.49 4.37
C CYS A 765 -12.04 21.29 5.23
N GLN A 766 -10.75 21.28 4.89
CA GLN A 766 -9.69 21.98 5.63
C GLN A 766 -8.95 23.03 4.76
N LEU A 767 -9.53 23.35 3.60
CA LEU A 767 -8.91 24.18 2.58
C LEU A 767 -8.79 25.63 3.02
N LYS A 768 -7.56 26.14 3.02
CA LYS A 768 -7.20 27.54 3.35
C LYS A 768 -6.82 28.35 2.11
N VAL A 769 -6.29 27.71 1.07
CA VAL A 769 -5.83 28.36 -0.16
C VAL A 769 -6.45 27.65 -1.36
N LEU A 770 -7.25 28.38 -2.13
CA LEU A 770 -7.84 27.92 -3.38
C LEU A 770 -7.39 28.86 -4.51
N ASP A 771 -6.78 28.27 -5.54
CA ASP A 771 -6.24 29.02 -6.67
C ASP A 771 -6.93 28.55 -7.96
N LEU A 772 -7.89 29.36 -8.42
CA LEU A 772 -8.70 29.11 -9.62
C LEU A 772 -8.21 29.91 -10.83
N THR A 773 -7.02 30.53 -10.75
CA THR A 773 -6.48 31.45 -11.77
C THR A 773 -6.67 30.93 -13.19
N ASP A 774 -7.13 31.78 -14.08
CA ASP A 774 -7.21 31.52 -15.52
C ASP A 774 -8.23 30.45 -15.94
N ASN A 775 -9.41 30.45 -15.29
CA ASN A 775 -10.57 29.65 -15.67
C ASN A 775 -11.80 30.54 -15.87
N ASP A 776 -12.64 30.26 -16.86
CA ASP A 776 -13.73 31.14 -17.30
C ASP A 776 -14.99 31.02 -16.41
N PHE A 777 -14.83 31.22 -15.09
CA PHE A 777 -15.93 31.16 -14.11
C PHE A 777 -16.99 32.24 -14.31
N GLN A 778 -16.61 33.44 -14.78
CA GLN A 778 -17.52 34.57 -15.02
C GLN A 778 -18.32 34.97 -13.75
N ASP A 779 -19.21 35.95 -13.85
CA ASP A 779 -19.96 36.46 -12.69
C ASP A 779 -20.93 35.42 -12.11
N ILE A 780 -21.52 34.56 -12.96
CA ILE A 780 -22.41 33.46 -12.56
C ILE A 780 -21.65 32.43 -11.69
N GLY A 781 -20.44 32.05 -12.08
CA GLY A 781 -19.62 31.11 -11.30
C GLY A 781 -19.10 31.74 -10.01
N VAL A 782 -18.72 33.03 -10.05
CA VAL A 782 -18.33 33.79 -8.87
C VAL A 782 -19.48 33.96 -7.89
N SER A 783 -20.72 34.13 -8.35
CA SER A 783 -21.92 34.17 -7.50
C SER A 783 -22.05 32.89 -6.68
N ARG A 784 -22.03 31.70 -7.31
CA ARG A 784 -22.14 30.43 -6.58
C ARG A 784 -20.95 30.16 -5.66
N ILE A 785 -19.75 30.56 -6.06
CA ILE A 785 -18.57 30.50 -5.17
C ILE A 785 -18.75 31.41 -3.96
N SER A 786 -19.40 32.58 -4.13
CA SER A 786 -19.71 33.50 -3.04
C SER A 786 -20.71 32.91 -2.03
N ASP A 787 -21.73 32.16 -2.48
CA ASP A 787 -22.60 31.39 -1.58
C ASP A 787 -21.79 30.40 -0.72
N GLY A 788 -20.78 29.75 -1.33
CA GLY A 788 -19.84 28.88 -0.63
C GLY A 788 -18.92 29.61 0.36
N LEU A 789 -18.49 30.83 0.04
CA LEU A 789 -17.66 31.69 0.90
C LEU A 789 -18.42 32.26 2.11
N ALA A 790 -19.73 32.50 1.97
CA ALA A 790 -20.60 33.00 3.02
C ALA A 790 -20.96 31.92 4.07
N SER A 791 -20.69 30.64 3.78
CA SER A 791 -20.96 29.52 4.70
C SER A 791 -20.10 29.59 5.97
N PRO A 792 -20.68 29.40 7.18
CA PRO A 792 -19.92 29.37 8.45
C PRO A 792 -19.02 28.14 8.60
N HIS A 793 -18.96 27.27 7.59
CA HIS A 793 -18.04 26.13 7.51
C HIS A 793 -16.83 26.41 6.61
N CYS A 794 -16.82 27.52 5.86
CA CYS A 794 -15.76 27.85 4.93
C CYS A 794 -14.52 28.38 5.66
N LYS A 795 -13.42 27.60 5.60
CA LYS A 795 -12.13 27.90 6.27
C LYS A 795 -11.12 28.58 5.34
N LEU A 796 -11.59 29.09 4.20
CA LEU A 796 -10.73 29.64 3.15
C LEU A 796 -10.15 31.00 3.57
N GLU A 797 -8.83 31.11 3.56
CA GLU A 797 -8.08 32.34 3.89
C GLU A 797 -7.55 33.06 2.64
N ARG A 798 -7.36 32.35 1.52
CA ARG A 798 -6.94 32.93 0.23
C ARG A 798 -7.72 32.34 -0.94
N LEU A 799 -8.18 33.23 -1.83
CA LEU A 799 -8.83 32.87 -3.09
C LEU A 799 -8.16 33.65 -4.24
N ASN A 800 -7.71 32.94 -5.26
CA ASN A 800 -7.27 33.56 -6.51
C ASN A 800 -8.30 33.32 -7.63
N LEU A 801 -8.81 34.42 -8.19
CA LEU A 801 -9.73 34.51 -9.33
C LEU A 801 -9.13 35.34 -10.48
N SER A 802 -7.81 35.51 -10.51
CA SER A 802 -7.10 36.21 -11.58
C SER A 802 -7.38 35.57 -12.95
N LEU A 803 -7.53 36.38 -14.01
CA LEU A 803 -7.92 35.92 -15.37
C LEU A 803 -9.27 35.17 -15.48
N CYS A 804 -10.14 35.18 -14.47
CA CYS A 804 -11.40 34.42 -14.46
C CYS A 804 -12.60 35.07 -15.16
N ARG A 805 -12.37 36.17 -15.89
CA ARG A 805 -13.39 36.97 -16.62
C ARG A 805 -14.50 37.53 -15.71
N VAL A 806 -14.15 37.86 -14.47
CA VAL A 806 -15.03 38.51 -13.50
C VAL A 806 -15.27 39.97 -13.90
N THR A 807 -16.50 40.46 -13.78
CA THR A 807 -16.88 41.85 -14.03
C THR A 807 -17.24 42.61 -12.75
N GLU A 808 -17.84 43.79 -12.87
CA GLU A 808 -18.38 44.55 -11.74
C GLU A 808 -19.47 43.75 -10.98
N GLU A 809 -20.30 42.97 -11.69
CA GLU A 809 -21.40 42.20 -11.10
C GLU A 809 -20.87 41.12 -10.14
N GLY A 810 -19.90 40.31 -10.57
CA GLY A 810 -19.25 39.28 -9.75
C GLY A 810 -18.58 39.84 -8.50
N CYS A 811 -18.08 41.08 -8.57
CA CYS A 811 -17.51 41.77 -7.42
C CYS A 811 -18.57 42.17 -6.38
N THR A 812 -19.82 42.41 -6.78
CA THR A 812 -20.92 42.65 -5.82
C THR A 812 -21.27 41.40 -5.00
N PHE A 813 -21.28 40.21 -5.63
CA PHE A 813 -21.51 38.94 -4.92
C PHE A 813 -20.38 38.65 -3.92
N LEU A 814 -19.13 38.84 -4.34
CA LEU A 814 -17.96 38.71 -3.45
C LEU A 814 -18.05 39.70 -2.29
N ALA A 815 -18.31 40.99 -2.54
CA ALA A 815 -18.43 42.01 -1.50
C ALA A 815 -19.59 41.78 -0.51
N SER A 816 -20.61 41.01 -0.92
CA SER A 816 -21.67 40.54 -0.02
C SER A 816 -21.17 39.40 0.88
N ALA A 817 -20.61 38.34 0.29
CA ALA A 817 -20.19 37.14 1.02
C ALA A 817 -19.01 37.35 1.97
N LEU A 818 -18.09 38.24 1.64
CA LEU A 818 -16.88 38.50 2.44
C LEU A 818 -17.16 39.09 3.82
N LYS A 819 -18.35 39.69 4.03
CA LYS A 819 -18.80 40.24 5.32
C LYS A 819 -18.99 39.19 6.42
N SER A 820 -19.19 37.93 6.05
CA SER A 820 -19.33 36.80 6.99
C SER A 820 -18.30 35.68 6.74
N SER A 821 -17.25 35.96 5.97
CA SER A 821 -16.24 34.97 5.55
C SER A 821 -14.95 35.05 6.37
N HIS A 822 -14.06 34.07 6.18
CA HIS A 822 -12.73 34.00 6.79
C HIS A 822 -11.59 34.37 5.81
N LEU A 823 -11.94 34.89 4.63
CA LEU A 823 -11.01 35.21 3.55
C LEU A 823 -10.19 36.47 3.82
N ARG A 824 -8.86 36.33 3.78
CA ARG A 824 -7.88 37.39 4.06
C ARG A 824 -7.22 37.96 2.81
N ASP A 825 -7.04 37.15 1.77
CA ASP A 825 -6.28 37.52 0.57
C ASP A 825 -7.08 37.15 -0.70
N LEU A 826 -7.56 38.17 -1.41
CA LEU A 826 -8.30 38.04 -2.66
C LEU A 826 -7.48 38.61 -3.82
N ASP A 827 -7.33 37.83 -4.88
CA ASP A 827 -6.71 38.26 -6.13
C ASP A 827 -7.74 38.19 -7.28
N LEU A 828 -8.04 39.36 -7.83
CA LEU A 828 -8.91 39.63 -8.98
C LEU A 828 -8.11 40.28 -10.13
N SER A 829 -6.79 40.20 -10.13
CA SER A 829 -5.94 40.75 -11.20
C SER A 829 -6.32 40.21 -12.58
N TYR A 830 -6.09 40.99 -13.64
CA TYR A 830 -6.45 40.65 -15.02
C TYR A 830 -7.94 40.27 -15.22
N ASN A 831 -8.87 40.88 -14.47
CA ASN A 831 -10.32 40.84 -14.70
C ASN A 831 -10.85 42.21 -15.14
N HIS A 832 -12.15 42.48 -15.00
CA HIS A 832 -12.72 43.81 -15.14
C HIS A 832 -13.69 44.15 -14.00
N PRO A 833 -13.21 44.28 -12.74
CA PRO A 833 -14.04 44.48 -11.54
C PRO A 833 -14.83 45.80 -11.47
N GLY A 834 -14.90 46.56 -12.57
CA GLY A 834 -15.54 47.87 -12.64
C GLY A 834 -14.89 48.92 -11.74
N ASN A 835 -15.63 49.99 -11.49
CA ASN A 835 -15.28 50.99 -10.47
C ASN A 835 -16.03 50.69 -9.16
N LEU A 836 -17.33 50.38 -9.25
CA LEU A 836 -18.18 50.09 -8.09
C LEU A 836 -17.76 48.78 -7.41
N GLY A 837 -17.37 47.76 -8.18
CA GLY A 837 -16.88 46.49 -7.63
C GLY A 837 -15.55 46.66 -6.89
N LEU A 838 -14.65 47.52 -7.39
CA LEU A 838 -13.42 47.89 -6.67
C LEU A 838 -13.71 48.72 -5.42
N GLU A 839 -14.64 49.68 -5.47
CA GLU A 839 -15.06 50.51 -4.33
C GLU A 839 -15.63 49.63 -3.21
N LEU A 840 -16.60 48.76 -3.54
CA LEU A 840 -17.24 47.83 -2.61
C LEU A 840 -16.24 46.85 -1.97
N LEU A 841 -15.29 46.31 -2.73
CA LEU A 841 -14.28 45.38 -2.21
C LEU A 841 -13.16 46.09 -1.43
N SER A 842 -12.84 47.35 -1.76
CA SER A 842 -11.84 48.14 -1.03
C SER A 842 -12.38 48.59 0.33
N ALA A 843 -13.66 48.99 0.41
CA ALA A 843 -14.31 49.38 1.66
C ALA A 843 -14.33 48.26 2.73
N LEU A 844 -14.20 46.98 2.32
CA LEU A 844 -14.08 45.85 3.25
C LEU A 844 -12.70 45.71 3.90
N LEU A 845 -11.66 46.36 3.37
CA LEU A 845 -10.33 46.39 4.00
C LEU A 845 -10.31 47.30 5.23
N ASP A 846 -11.21 48.29 5.28
CA ASP A 846 -11.37 49.23 6.39
C ASP A 846 -12.48 48.80 7.39
N ASP A 847 -13.25 47.75 7.09
CA ASP A 847 -14.33 47.24 7.94
C ASP A 847 -13.76 46.31 9.05
N PRO A 848 -13.81 46.70 10.35
CA PRO A 848 -13.26 45.90 11.44
C PRO A 848 -14.06 44.62 11.74
N GLN A 849 -15.20 44.37 11.08
CA GLN A 849 -15.93 43.11 11.12
C GLN A 849 -15.56 42.16 9.97
N CYS A 850 -14.92 42.66 8.90
CA CYS A 850 -14.44 41.82 7.81
C CYS A 850 -13.08 41.19 8.17
N SER A 851 -12.75 40.06 7.54
CA SER A 851 -11.45 39.38 7.70
C SER A 851 -10.47 39.68 6.55
N LEU A 852 -10.87 40.46 5.54
CA LEU A 852 -10.06 40.77 4.36
C LEU A 852 -8.91 41.72 4.74
N GLN A 853 -7.69 41.34 4.35
CA GLN A 853 -6.44 42.07 4.64
C GLN A 853 -5.69 42.48 3.39
N LYS A 854 -5.99 41.86 2.25
CA LYS A 854 -5.35 42.12 0.96
C LYS A 854 -6.31 41.90 -0.19
N LEU A 855 -6.42 42.92 -1.05
CA LEU A 855 -7.08 42.88 -2.35
C LEU A 855 -6.02 43.14 -3.44
N SER A 856 -6.06 42.35 -4.52
CA SER A 856 -5.13 42.47 -5.65
C SER A 856 -5.96 42.61 -6.94
N ALA A 857 -5.69 43.63 -7.75
CA ALA A 857 -6.49 43.96 -8.94
C ALA A 857 -5.63 44.53 -10.07
N GLU A 858 -4.43 43.96 -10.28
CA GLU A 858 -3.46 44.47 -11.25
C GLU A 858 -3.90 44.18 -12.70
N GLN A 859 -3.55 45.07 -13.64
CA GLN A 859 -3.66 44.83 -15.10
C GLN A 859 -5.07 44.44 -15.61
N CYS A 860 -6.09 44.82 -14.85
CA CYS A 860 -7.50 44.73 -15.17
C CYS A 860 -7.94 45.65 -16.32
N GLY A 861 -9.09 45.36 -16.92
CA GLY A 861 -9.74 46.16 -17.96
C GLY A 861 -10.63 45.34 -18.88
N GLU A 862 -11.51 46.00 -19.64
CA GLU A 862 -12.53 45.38 -20.51
C GLU A 862 -11.98 44.27 -21.43
N SER A 863 -10.77 44.41 -21.96
CA SER A 863 -10.13 43.40 -22.82
C SER A 863 -9.95 42.02 -22.15
N ARG A 864 -10.03 41.94 -20.82
CA ARG A 864 -9.91 40.71 -20.03
C ARG A 864 -11.19 39.88 -19.99
N ILE A 865 -12.36 40.45 -20.27
CA ILE A 865 -13.65 39.73 -20.22
C ILE A 865 -13.89 38.87 -21.49
N GLN A 866 -13.03 39.03 -22.49
CA GLN A 866 -13.14 38.38 -23.79
C GLN A 866 -12.85 36.87 -23.70
N PRO A 867 -13.64 36.00 -24.36
CA PRO A 867 -13.53 34.55 -24.20
C PRO A 867 -12.25 33.96 -24.83
N GLY A 868 -11.76 32.86 -24.26
CA GLY A 868 -10.67 32.06 -24.81
C GLY A 868 -9.36 32.86 -24.96
N PRO A 869 -8.59 32.71 -26.06
CA PRO A 869 -7.32 33.40 -26.24
C PRO A 869 -7.37 34.94 -26.12
N LYS A 870 -8.53 35.57 -26.30
CA LYS A 870 -8.62 37.03 -26.37
C LYS A 870 -8.33 37.75 -25.05
N LYS A 871 -8.58 37.14 -23.88
CA LYS A 871 -8.24 37.75 -22.58
C LYS A 871 -6.74 38.00 -22.39
N TYR A 872 -5.87 37.24 -23.06
CA TYR A 872 -4.42 37.44 -23.06
C TYR A 872 -3.92 38.46 -24.10
N MET A 873 -4.82 39.27 -24.68
CA MET A 873 -4.44 40.23 -25.72
C MET A 873 -3.33 41.18 -25.24
N LYS A 874 -2.25 41.25 -26.03
CA LYS A 874 -1.03 41.99 -25.73
C LYS A 874 -0.66 42.89 -26.90
N LYS A 875 -0.40 44.17 -26.60
CA LYS A 875 0.12 45.13 -27.58
C LYS A 875 1.60 44.83 -27.84
N LEU A 876 2.01 44.87 -29.10
CA LEU A 876 3.36 44.57 -29.57
C LEU A 876 3.87 45.72 -30.46
N THR A 877 5.19 45.88 -30.56
CA THR A 877 5.84 46.87 -31.42
C THR A 877 6.97 46.25 -32.22
N LEU A 878 7.04 46.56 -33.52
CA LEU A 878 8.10 46.10 -34.41
C LEU A 878 9.42 46.79 -34.07
N ASP A 879 10.53 46.05 -34.00
CA ASP A 879 11.84 46.58 -33.62
C ASP A 879 12.60 47.12 -34.87
N PRO A 880 12.80 48.45 -34.98
CA PRO A 880 13.49 49.07 -36.12
C PRO A 880 14.96 48.67 -36.24
N ASN A 881 15.57 48.11 -35.19
CA ASN A 881 16.94 47.62 -35.19
C ASN A 881 17.07 46.22 -35.84
N THR A 882 15.95 45.54 -36.05
CA THR A 882 15.89 44.23 -36.72
C THR A 882 15.43 44.32 -38.17
N ALA A 883 14.54 45.27 -38.48
CA ALA A 883 13.88 45.39 -39.78
C ALA A 883 14.85 45.46 -40.98
N HIS A 884 14.64 44.61 -41.98
CA HIS A 884 15.38 44.63 -43.25
C HIS A 884 15.24 45.97 -44.00
N LYS A 885 16.25 46.38 -44.77
CA LYS A 885 16.35 47.71 -45.42
C LYS A 885 15.19 48.04 -46.38
N ASP A 886 14.61 47.02 -47.04
CA ASP A 886 13.39 47.10 -47.89
C ASP A 886 12.06 47.30 -47.12
N LEU A 887 12.06 47.30 -45.78
CA LEU A 887 10.85 47.44 -44.96
C LEU A 887 10.74 48.85 -44.38
N SER A 888 9.65 49.55 -44.70
CA SER A 888 9.27 50.78 -44.00
C SER A 888 8.35 50.46 -42.83
N LEU A 889 8.67 51.01 -41.65
CA LEU A 889 7.82 50.91 -40.45
C LEU A 889 7.00 52.19 -40.28
N SER A 890 5.73 52.06 -39.90
CA SER A 890 4.84 53.19 -39.65
C SER A 890 3.85 52.93 -38.52
N GLU A 891 2.98 53.92 -38.23
CA GLU A 891 1.93 53.84 -37.20
C GLU A 891 2.45 53.46 -35.81
N GLY A 892 3.54 54.10 -35.37
CA GLY A 892 4.18 53.80 -34.09
C GLY A 892 4.86 52.42 -34.07
N ASN A 893 5.43 52.01 -35.21
CA ASN A 893 6.00 50.67 -35.44
C ASN A 893 4.98 49.53 -35.29
N ARG A 894 3.71 49.78 -35.64
CA ARG A 894 2.67 48.74 -35.69
C ARG A 894 2.45 48.19 -37.11
N ARG A 895 2.80 48.96 -38.14
CA ARG A 895 2.74 48.54 -39.54
C ARG A 895 4.14 48.35 -40.13
N ALA A 896 4.30 47.34 -40.97
CA ALA A 896 5.43 47.22 -41.89
C ALA A 896 4.93 47.08 -43.33
N ASN A 897 5.53 47.82 -44.26
CA ASN A 897 5.24 47.70 -45.70
C ASN A 897 6.54 47.41 -46.44
N ARG A 898 6.50 46.52 -47.45
CA ARG A 898 7.65 46.30 -48.34
C ARG A 898 7.54 47.17 -49.59
N TRP A 899 8.51 48.06 -49.75
CA TRP A 899 8.62 48.97 -50.91
C TRP A 899 10.08 49.01 -51.40
N THR A 900 10.56 50.17 -51.84
CA THR A 900 11.99 50.43 -52.11
C THR A 900 12.78 50.58 -50.80
N ALA A 901 14.06 50.20 -50.82
CA ALA A 901 14.95 50.31 -49.67
C ALA A 901 15.05 51.73 -49.11
N GLN A 902 14.99 51.86 -47.78
CA GLN A 902 15.16 53.14 -47.08
C GLN A 902 16.59 53.29 -46.52
N PRO A 903 17.13 54.51 -46.46
CA PRO A 903 18.42 54.77 -45.83
C PRO A 903 18.29 54.66 -44.31
N CYS A 904 18.64 53.50 -43.75
CA CYS A 904 18.68 53.25 -42.30
C CYS A 904 20.09 52.93 -41.81
N PRO A 905 20.46 53.30 -40.56
CA PRO A 905 21.74 52.91 -39.97
C PRO A 905 21.90 51.39 -39.93
N ASP A 906 23.09 50.90 -40.26
CA ASP A 906 23.38 49.48 -40.12
C ASP A 906 23.44 49.06 -38.65
N HIS A 907 23.05 47.82 -38.37
CA HIS A 907 22.90 47.32 -37.01
C HIS A 907 23.16 45.79 -36.99
N PRO A 908 23.90 45.25 -35.98
CA PRO A 908 24.26 43.83 -35.95
C PRO A 908 23.02 42.90 -36.00
N GLU A 909 21.95 43.26 -35.31
CA GLU A 909 20.69 42.50 -35.27
C GLU A 909 19.75 42.71 -36.49
N ARG A 910 20.15 43.51 -37.48
CA ARG A 910 19.35 43.79 -38.68
C ARG A 910 19.40 42.63 -39.68
N PHE A 911 18.26 42.23 -40.25
CA PHE A 911 18.23 41.30 -41.38
C PHE A 911 18.79 41.95 -42.65
N ASP A 912 19.66 41.24 -43.38
CA ASP A 912 20.39 41.75 -44.56
C ASP A 912 19.90 41.19 -45.90
N PHE A 913 19.30 40.00 -45.91
CA PHE A 913 18.85 39.30 -47.11
C PHE A 913 17.35 38.97 -47.10
N TRP A 914 16.87 38.37 -46.00
CA TRP A 914 15.44 38.08 -45.84
C TRP A 914 14.69 39.32 -45.37
N ARG A 915 13.55 39.61 -46.01
CA ARG A 915 12.73 40.82 -45.75
C ARG A 915 11.91 40.64 -44.48
N GLN A 916 12.60 40.65 -43.35
CA GLN A 916 12.11 40.25 -42.03
C GLN A 916 12.21 41.38 -41.01
N VAL A 917 11.38 41.28 -39.97
CA VAL A 917 11.39 42.12 -38.77
C VAL A 917 10.89 41.29 -37.58
N LEU A 918 11.46 41.51 -36.40
CA LEU A 918 10.95 40.97 -35.12
C LEU A 918 10.28 42.08 -34.31
N CYS A 919 9.37 41.72 -33.40
CA CYS A 919 8.91 42.61 -32.35
C CYS A 919 9.98 42.83 -31.29
N LYS A 920 9.86 43.95 -30.57
CA LYS A 920 10.75 44.32 -29.45
C LYS A 920 10.47 43.49 -28.20
N GLU A 921 9.22 43.08 -28.00
CA GLU A 921 8.77 42.35 -26.80
C GLU A 921 9.06 40.85 -26.91
N GLY A 922 9.90 40.34 -26.00
CA GLY A 922 10.04 38.90 -25.76
C GLY A 922 8.87 38.37 -24.94
N LEU A 923 8.38 37.18 -25.29
CA LEU A 923 7.20 36.55 -24.69
C LEU A 923 7.58 35.24 -23.97
N THR A 924 7.14 35.11 -22.72
CA THR A 924 7.50 34.02 -21.77
C THR A 924 6.29 33.45 -21.01
N GLY A 925 5.08 33.73 -21.47
CA GLY A 925 3.83 33.28 -20.83
C GLY A 925 2.67 33.30 -21.82
N ARG A 926 1.43 33.24 -21.32
CA ARG A 926 0.23 33.33 -22.18
C ARG A 926 0.10 34.70 -22.81
N CYS A 927 0.03 34.74 -24.14
CA CYS A 927 -0.02 35.97 -24.93
C CYS A 927 -0.84 35.75 -26.20
N TYR A 928 -1.70 36.71 -26.54
CA TYR A 928 -2.46 36.72 -27.78
C TYR A 928 -2.26 38.04 -28.53
N TRP A 929 -2.16 37.97 -29.86
CA TRP A 929 -2.17 39.16 -30.72
C TRP A 929 -2.85 38.85 -32.05
N GLU A 930 -3.44 39.88 -32.66
CA GLU A 930 -4.01 39.79 -34.00
C GLU A 930 -3.14 40.56 -35.00
N THR A 931 -3.04 40.05 -36.22
CA THR A 931 -2.21 40.59 -37.28
C THR A 931 -2.97 40.55 -38.60
N GLU A 932 -3.13 41.71 -39.23
CA GLU A 932 -3.64 41.83 -40.58
C GLU A 932 -2.47 41.82 -41.58
N TRP A 933 -2.63 41.14 -42.71
CA TRP A 933 -1.59 40.94 -43.71
C TRP A 933 -2.10 41.15 -45.14
N SER A 934 -1.21 41.53 -46.05
CA SER A 934 -1.54 41.62 -47.48
C SER A 934 -0.41 41.10 -48.38
N GLY A 935 -0.74 40.77 -49.63
CA GLY A 935 0.20 40.20 -50.59
C GLY A 935 0.60 38.77 -50.19
N ARG A 936 1.86 38.60 -49.77
CA ARG A 936 2.38 37.33 -49.23
C ARG A 936 3.26 37.58 -48.01
N ALA A 937 2.78 37.12 -46.87
CA ALA A 937 3.42 37.29 -45.57
C ALA A 937 3.79 35.94 -44.94
N PHE A 938 4.75 35.94 -44.01
CA PHE A 938 4.88 34.92 -42.97
C PHE A 938 4.69 35.60 -41.61
N ILE A 939 3.96 34.93 -40.71
CA ILE A 939 3.65 35.36 -39.35
C ILE A 939 4.16 34.27 -38.40
N GLY A 940 4.97 34.60 -37.40
CA GLY A 940 5.57 33.58 -36.53
C GLY A 940 6.21 34.12 -35.27
N VAL A 941 7.07 33.29 -34.68
CA VAL A 941 7.91 33.61 -33.50
C VAL A 941 9.30 33.01 -33.68
N ALA A 942 10.32 33.65 -33.10
CA ALA A 942 11.70 33.20 -33.09
C ALA A 942 12.38 33.48 -31.74
N TYR A 943 13.42 32.71 -31.40
CA TYR A 943 14.33 33.11 -30.32
C TYR A 943 15.23 34.27 -30.75
N ARG A 944 15.74 35.05 -29.78
CA ARG A 944 16.66 36.17 -30.04
C ARG A 944 17.89 35.74 -30.84
N GLN A 945 18.39 34.53 -30.58
CA GLN A 945 19.58 33.94 -31.20
C GLN A 945 19.39 33.43 -32.64
N MET A 946 18.18 33.46 -33.21
CA MET A 946 17.97 33.09 -34.62
C MET A 946 18.89 33.93 -35.52
N CYS A 947 19.58 33.28 -36.46
CA CYS A 947 20.49 33.96 -37.38
C CYS A 947 19.74 35.02 -38.21
N ARG A 948 20.46 36.04 -38.66
CA ARG A 948 19.88 37.20 -39.37
C ARG A 948 20.69 37.66 -40.58
N LYS A 949 21.76 36.93 -40.90
CA LYS A 949 22.72 37.29 -41.94
C LYS A 949 22.76 36.21 -43.03
N GLY A 950 22.85 36.63 -44.28
CA GLY A 950 22.93 35.75 -45.45
C GLY A 950 21.64 35.00 -45.81
N GLU A 951 21.72 34.21 -46.88
CA GLU A 951 20.57 33.59 -47.56
C GLU A 951 20.17 32.18 -47.08
N SER A 952 20.79 31.66 -46.01
CA SER A 952 20.54 30.30 -45.53
C SER A 952 19.13 30.13 -44.93
N HIS A 953 18.77 28.89 -44.59
CA HIS A 953 17.53 28.60 -43.86
C HIS A 953 17.63 28.96 -42.36
N ASP A 954 18.86 29.08 -41.82
CA ASP A 954 19.10 29.51 -40.44
C ASP A 954 18.68 30.96 -40.19
N SER A 955 18.71 31.79 -41.24
CA SER A 955 18.24 33.18 -41.22
C SER A 955 16.78 33.37 -41.66
N TRP A 956 16.12 32.31 -42.16
CA TRP A 956 14.73 32.37 -42.64
C TRP A 956 13.74 31.95 -41.55
N LEU A 957 12.90 32.89 -41.11
CA LEU A 957 11.84 32.70 -40.13
C LEU A 957 10.94 31.49 -40.48
N GLY A 958 10.85 30.52 -39.56
CA GLY A 958 10.06 29.30 -39.70
C GLY A 958 10.72 28.17 -40.51
N ARG A 959 11.97 28.32 -40.98
CA ARG A 959 12.69 27.24 -41.70
C ARG A 959 13.83 26.58 -40.91
N ASN A 960 14.11 27.04 -39.70
CA ASN A 960 15.14 26.51 -38.81
C ASN A 960 14.54 25.99 -37.49
N GLY A 961 15.39 25.42 -36.63
CA GLY A 961 15.01 24.93 -35.30
C GLY A 961 14.73 26.01 -34.25
N PHE A 962 15.05 27.28 -34.53
CA PHE A 962 14.91 28.40 -33.59
C PHE A 962 13.69 29.29 -33.87
N SER A 963 12.81 28.88 -34.79
CA SER A 963 11.63 29.66 -35.19
C SER A 963 10.49 28.81 -35.76
N TRP A 964 9.28 29.34 -35.64
CA TRP A 964 8.01 28.69 -35.97
C TRP A 964 7.07 29.69 -36.63
N GLY A 965 6.30 29.31 -37.65
CA GLY A 965 5.43 30.27 -38.32
C GLY A 965 4.36 29.70 -39.25
N LEU A 966 3.62 30.63 -39.82
CA LEU A 966 2.53 30.44 -40.77
C LEU A 966 2.79 31.31 -42.00
N SER A 967 2.96 30.69 -43.16
CA SER A 967 2.92 31.34 -44.47
C SER A 967 1.47 31.66 -44.81
N CYS A 968 1.19 32.91 -45.19
CA CYS A 968 -0.12 33.42 -45.56
C CYS A 968 -0.07 34.02 -46.98
N ASN A 969 -0.92 33.53 -47.89
CA ASN A 969 -1.17 34.18 -49.17
C ASN A 969 -2.60 33.89 -49.67
N LYS A 970 -2.96 34.44 -50.84
CA LYS A 970 -4.30 34.25 -51.44
C LYS A 970 -4.63 32.79 -51.79
N ASP A 971 -3.63 31.93 -51.94
CA ASP A 971 -3.79 30.51 -52.28
C ASP A 971 -4.05 29.63 -51.05
N GLY A 972 -3.80 30.15 -49.84
CA GLY A 972 -4.07 29.48 -48.57
C GLY A 972 -3.02 29.73 -47.48
N TYR A 973 -3.08 28.90 -46.44
CA TYR A 973 -2.18 28.92 -45.30
C TYR A 973 -1.24 27.71 -45.31
N LYS A 974 0.02 27.88 -44.89
CA LYS A 974 0.98 26.77 -44.73
C LYS A 974 1.79 26.92 -43.45
N VAL A 975 1.80 25.90 -42.60
CA VAL A 975 2.61 25.85 -41.37
C VAL A 975 4.06 25.59 -41.75
N VAL A 976 5.00 26.33 -41.16
CA VAL A 976 6.44 26.17 -41.39
C VAL A 976 7.22 26.09 -40.07
N HIS A 977 8.01 25.03 -39.92
CA HIS A 977 9.01 24.86 -38.88
C HIS A 977 10.07 23.84 -39.32
N ASN A 978 11.36 24.11 -39.07
CA ASN A 978 12.48 23.18 -39.28
C ASN A 978 12.42 22.38 -40.62
N GLY A 979 12.26 23.10 -41.74
CA GLY A 979 12.13 22.52 -43.08
C GLY A 979 10.77 21.90 -43.43
N MET A 980 9.92 21.53 -42.45
CA MET A 980 8.56 21.05 -42.70
C MET A 980 7.65 22.17 -43.20
N ASN A 981 6.70 21.83 -44.08
CA ASN A 981 5.83 22.78 -44.78
C ASN A 981 4.45 22.14 -45.05
N THR A 982 3.52 22.30 -44.11
CA THR A 982 2.21 21.62 -44.12
C THR A 982 1.12 22.58 -44.58
N ALA A 983 0.47 22.28 -45.72
CA ALA A 983 -0.65 23.08 -46.21
C ALA A 983 -1.91 22.85 -45.37
N ILE A 984 -2.64 23.94 -45.08
CA ILE A 984 -3.90 23.93 -44.33
C ILE A 984 -5.05 24.07 -45.34
N THR A 985 -6.08 23.25 -45.21
CA THR A 985 -7.24 23.20 -46.13
C THR A 985 -8.24 24.34 -45.94
N THR A 986 -8.11 25.15 -44.89
CA THR A 986 -9.00 26.26 -44.57
C THR A 986 -8.79 27.44 -45.53
N PRO A 987 -9.84 27.92 -46.24
CA PRO A 987 -9.68 28.97 -47.24
C PRO A 987 -9.43 30.36 -46.60
N PRO A 988 -8.60 31.21 -47.23
CA PRO A 988 -8.17 32.52 -46.71
C PRO A 988 -9.21 33.62 -46.97
N ASN A 989 -10.46 33.41 -46.54
CA ASN A 989 -11.55 34.39 -46.66
C ASN A 989 -11.42 35.59 -45.69
N SER A 990 -10.25 35.75 -45.07
CA SER A 990 -9.88 36.86 -44.19
C SER A 990 -8.37 37.08 -44.25
N ASN A 991 -7.97 38.34 -44.27
CA ASN A 991 -6.59 38.79 -44.19
C ASN A 991 -6.08 38.92 -42.74
N LYS A 992 -6.84 38.44 -41.75
CA LYS A 992 -6.52 38.60 -40.31
C LYS A 992 -6.23 37.26 -39.64
N VAL A 993 -5.06 37.16 -39.00
CA VAL A 993 -4.59 35.99 -38.26
C VAL A 993 -4.41 36.36 -36.79
N GLY A 994 -4.96 35.55 -35.89
CA GLY A 994 -4.71 35.61 -34.46
C GLY A 994 -3.63 34.59 -34.10
N VAL A 995 -2.68 34.97 -33.26
CA VAL A 995 -1.63 34.08 -32.76
C VAL A 995 -1.74 34.01 -31.25
N TYR A 996 -1.82 32.79 -30.72
CA TYR A 996 -1.82 32.49 -29.29
C TYR A 996 -0.56 31.70 -28.94
N LEU A 997 0.22 32.22 -28.00
CA LEU A 997 1.33 31.53 -27.37
C LEU A 997 0.94 31.16 -25.94
N ASP A 998 1.09 29.89 -25.58
CA ASP A 998 1.23 29.43 -24.19
C ASP A 998 2.64 28.87 -24.05
N TRP A 999 3.55 29.73 -23.57
CA TRP A 999 4.97 29.42 -23.45
C TRP A 999 5.21 28.25 -22.48
N SER A 1000 4.50 28.25 -21.35
CA SER A 1000 4.53 27.24 -20.29
C SER A 1000 4.06 25.86 -20.74
N ALA A 1001 2.98 25.79 -21.54
CA ALA A 1001 2.47 24.54 -22.10
C ALA A 1001 3.18 24.11 -23.40
N GLY A 1002 4.19 24.86 -23.85
CA GLY A 1002 4.92 24.57 -25.08
C GLY A 1002 4.04 24.62 -26.34
N LYS A 1003 3.08 25.56 -26.40
CA LYS A 1003 2.00 25.55 -27.40
C LYS A 1003 1.91 26.88 -28.14
N LEU A 1004 1.92 26.82 -29.48
CA LEU A 1004 1.72 27.97 -30.37
C LEU A 1004 0.58 27.68 -31.34
N SER A 1005 -0.56 28.35 -31.15
CA SER A 1005 -1.78 28.16 -31.95
C SER A 1005 -2.04 29.35 -32.86
N PHE A 1006 -2.32 29.06 -34.14
CA PHE A 1006 -2.70 30.05 -35.15
C PHE A 1006 -4.19 29.96 -35.45
N TYR A 1007 -4.85 31.11 -35.56
CA TYR A 1007 -6.28 31.25 -35.81
C TYR A 1007 -6.54 32.17 -37.01
N ARG A 1008 -7.53 31.86 -37.83
CA ARG A 1008 -8.13 32.81 -38.79
C ARG A 1008 -9.16 33.63 -38.03
N VAL A 1009 -9.05 34.94 -38.08
CA VAL A 1009 -10.03 35.86 -37.46
C VAL A 1009 -11.00 36.34 -38.53
N PHE A 1010 -12.29 36.10 -38.36
CA PHE A 1010 -13.33 36.58 -39.29
C PHE A 1010 -14.54 37.06 -38.50
N CYS A 1011 -15.00 38.29 -38.77
CA CYS A 1011 -16.08 38.96 -38.01
C CYS A 1011 -15.93 38.95 -36.47
N GLY A 1012 -14.70 38.78 -35.97
CA GLY A 1012 -14.40 38.67 -34.53
C GLY A 1012 -14.24 37.24 -34.01
N GLU A 1013 -14.75 36.23 -34.71
CA GLU A 1013 -14.61 34.81 -34.36
C GLU A 1013 -13.22 34.24 -34.68
N LEU A 1014 -12.83 33.18 -33.96
CA LEU A 1014 -11.53 32.51 -34.08
C LEU A 1014 -11.69 31.09 -34.63
N THR A 1015 -11.42 30.88 -35.93
CA THR A 1015 -11.26 29.52 -36.47
C THR A 1015 -9.83 29.04 -36.23
N LEU A 1016 -9.61 27.96 -35.48
CA LEU A 1016 -8.27 27.37 -35.34
C LEU A 1016 -7.77 26.88 -36.70
N LEU A 1017 -6.57 27.32 -37.11
CA LEU A 1017 -5.88 26.87 -38.32
C LEU A 1017 -4.93 25.72 -38.01
N HIS A 1018 -4.08 25.88 -36.98
CA HIS A 1018 -3.12 24.88 -36.57
C HIS A 1018 -2.62 25.13 -35.14
N THR A 1019 -2.05 24.10 -34.50
CA THR A 1019 -1.28 24.23 -33.25
C THR A 1019 0.04 23.49 -33.38
N ILE A 1020 1.13 24.20 -33.14
CA ILE A 1020 2.47 23.65 -32.99
C ILE A 1020 2.71 23.37 -31.51
N HIS A 1021 3.30 22.22 -31.20
CA HIS A 1021 3.83 21.88 -29.88
C HIS A 1021 5.36 21.85 -29.92
N SER A 1022 6.02 22.47 -28.95
CA SER A 1022 7.49 22.55 -28.84
C SER A 1022 7.92 22.94 -27.42
N THR A 1023 9.03 22.41 -26.92
CA THR A 1023 9.60 22.81 -25.62
C THR A 1023 10.32 24.14 -25.76
N PHE A 1024 9.74 25.22 -25.24
CA PHE A 1024 10.35 26.54 -25.30
C PHE A 1024 11.35 26.76 -24.15
N THR A 1025 12.56 27.23 -24.48
CA THR A 1025 13.67 27.42 -23.54
C THR A 1025 14.01 28.88 -23.27
N GLU A 1026 13.62 29.77 -24.18
CA GLU A 1026 13.96 31.20 -24.19
C GLU A 1026 12.73 32.08 -24.50
N PRO A 1027 12.79 33.40 -24.22
CA PRO A 1027 11.77 34.34 -24.66
C PRO A 1027 11.57 34.30 -26.18
N LEU A 1028 10.31 34.16 -26.61
CA LEU A 1028 9.93 34.15 -28.02
C LEU A 1028 9.58 35.56 -28.49
N TYR A 1029 10.18 35.99 -29.60
CA TYR A 1029 9.92 37.27 -30.24
C TYR A 1029 9.02 37.05 -31.45
N PRO A 1030 7.80 37.63 -31.49
CA PRO A 1030 6.97 37.63 -32.69
C PRO A 1030 7.72 38.18 -33.90
N GLY A 1031 7.51 37.59 -35.07
CA GLY A 1031 8.30 37.87 -36.26
C GLY A 1031 7.49 37.80 -37.55
N PHE A 1032 7.89 38.60 -38.53
CA PHE A 1032 7.18 38.77 -39.79
C PHE A 1032 8.14 38.80 -40.97
N GLN A 1033 7.71 38.26 -42.12
CA GLN A 1033 8.45 38.29 -43.39
C GLN A 1033 7.53 38.75 -44.52
N LEU A 1034 7.95 39.71 -45.36
CA LEU A 1034 7.14 40.25 -46.46
C LEU A 1034 7.76 39.89 -47.82
N SER A 1035 7.07 39.04 -48.58
CA SER A 1035 7.67 38.27 -49.69
C SER A 1035 7.53 38.92 -51.06
N TRP A 1036 6.47 39.69 -51.30
CA TRP A 1036 6.30 40.47 -52.52
C TRP A 1036 6.45 41.97 -52.23
N VAL A 1037 6.74 42.76 -53.26
CA VAL A 1037 6.51 44.21 -53.21
C VAL A 1037 5.01 44.45 -52.94
N ASP A 1038 4.67 45.57 -52.32
CA ASP A 1038 3.31 45.93 -51.88
C ASP A 1038 2.72 45.03 -50.78
N SER A 1039 3.45 44.00 -50.30
CA SER A 1039 3.02 43.22 -49.14
C SER A 1039 3.12 44.04 -47.86
N THR A 1040 2.13 43.91 -46.98
CA THR A 1040 2.05 44.65 -45.71
C THR A 1040 1.75 43.73 -44.53
N ILE A 1041 2.14 44.17 -43.33
CA ILE A 1041 1.71 43.62 -42.04
C ILE A 1041 1.20 44.76 -41.15
N TYR A 1042 0.18 44.52 -40.34
CA TYR A 1042 -0.31 45.45 -39.32
C TYR A 1042 -0.67 44.71 -38.03
N LEU A 1043 -0.06 45.12 -36.91
CA LEU A 1043 -0.35 44.66 -35.55
C LEU A 1043 -1.58 45.38 -35.01
N CYS A 1044 -2.70 44.65 -34.90
CA CYS A 1044 -4.01 45.21 -34.59
C CYS A 1044 -4.14 45.74 -33.17
#